data_AF-A0A498SID7-F1
#
_entry.id   AF-A0A498SID7-F1
#
_cell.length_a   1.000
_cell.length_b   1.000
_cell.length_c   1.000
_cell.angle_alpha   90.00
_cell.angle_beta   90.00
_cell.angle_gamma   90.00
#
_symmetry.space_group_name_H-M   'P 1'
#
loop_
_entity.id
_entity.type
_entity.pdbx_description
1 polymer ?
#
loop_
_entity_poly.entity_id
_entity_poly.type
_entity_poly.pdbx_seq_one_letter_code
_entity_poly.pdbx_strand_id
1 'polypeptide(L)'
;MVRARIQEPNTLFFSPCTFPSPLYEPLQFRSHCNLMPHLPFICDLHQQLSNSGSTVILEAFEKLRSVLVRNDSSHSLGILIVRQLAPPTSSSVVYSNKQEYGCLFEDDCIRMDAEKIQQFVISARTFVKIYVTTLYKRWFLEDTTSNQPNILAVIILDGLVNDVRKLPYVKIYTGWPLHLVIADLIEQLGHSLREFCLLDGGTRLHVVPTWAIHIFLFCAVLFFFAIFMEWYIVRRKIPHKRCVTGIQLNASKKITYQLEAIFRKYAYKHDHGIVRLWFGLTPTLLLTRSPSAKVILENTALTIKTDDYEFLKQLTGDGLLAASGEKWFKARRMLTPTFHFNILHKYVEVFNEQSKILLEILNRHCDTNETFDVLPYLRCYGLDIIAETAMGVGINAQKSDFGYSCSMGLQSAEELMWAGITYPWYWFAPIRWLSGFTWRLKRSCDVYKRLTKKVIAAKKKEWESLDNQPSMENLSASGKKQLNFLDLLFSIRDQYNLTDEDICDQVNTFMSAGSNGVSAQIGFNLFALGHRQNYQEKAYEEIKRVLGETEHDITFDDIKELKYLYQCICETSRITPNVIAIGRKLHIDLDICGYTVPAGTICYVSLFAVMRDPKHYDNPEEYDPEHFAPEKVKNRDPFAYLPFSAGIRNCIGSKFAIFEMMVTLAHILRRYRVISMLPEAENRPIPGLSLKPSKGFPIRLERR
;
A
#
# COMPACT_ATOMS: atom_id res chain seq x y z
N MET A 1 -30.67 -36.26 88.87
CA MET A 1 -31.78 -35.68 88.09
C MET A 1 -31.28 -34.31 87.61
N VAL A 2 -31.17 -33.92 86.34
CA VAL A 2 -31.91 -34.21 85.09
C VAL A 2 -31.06 -33.71 83.90
N ARG A 3 -30.62 -34.57 82.99
CA ARG A 3 -31.10 -34.88 81.61
C ARG A 3 -30.47 -34.08 80.45
N ALA A 4 -30.02 -34.88 79.49
CA ALA A 4 -30.03 -34.72 78.04
C ALA A 4 -31.13 -33.82 77.44
N ARG A 5 -30.81 -33.13 76.33
CA ARG A 5 -31.30 -33.41 74.94
C ARG A 5 -30.95 -32.26 73.96
N ILE A 6 -30.41 -32.66 72.81
CA ILE A 6 -30.51 -32.14 71.42
C ILE A 6 -30.85 -30.65 71.19
N GLN A 7 -29.98 -29.96 70.44
CA GLN A 7 -30.37 -29.00 69.38
C GLN A 7 -29.24 -28.88 68.33
N GLU A 8 -29.59 -28.83 67.04
CA GLU A 8 -28.72 -28.60 65.87
C GLU A 8 -27.88 -27.30 66.00
N PRO A 9 -26.79 -27.13 65.24
CA PRO A 9 -26.90 -26.16 64.13
C PRO A 9 -25.98 -26.36 62.89
N ASN A 10 -26.55 -25.92 61.77
CA ASN A 10 -25.97 -25.06 60.72
C ASN A 10 -24.89 -25.57 59.76
N THR A 11 -25.35 -25.74 58.52
CA THR A 11 -24.68 -25.45 57.25
C THR A 11 -23.59 -24.37 57.31
N LEU A 12 -22.37 -24.71 56.88
CA LEU A 12 -21.33 -23.75 56.53
C LEU A 12 -21.17 -23.74 55.00
N PHE A 13 -21.94 -22.90 54.33
CA PHE A 13 -21.58 -22.39 53.01
C PHE A 13 -20.36 -21.47 53.21
N PHE A 14 -19.24 -21.78 52.58
CA PHE A 14 -18.14 -20.81 52.48
C PHE A 14 -18.27 -20.07 51.15
N SER A 15 -18.72 -18.81 51.23
CA SER A 15 -18.68 -17.84 50.14
C SER A 15 -17.25 -17.69 49.60
N PRO A 16 -17.04 -17.40 48.29
CA PRO A 16 -15.76 -16.86 47.84
C PRO A 16 -15.45 -15.63 48.69
N CYS A 17 -14.19 -15.42 49.07
CA CYS A 17 -13.78 -14.20 49.74
C CYS A 17 -14.35 -12.99 49.01
N THR A 18 -15.35 -12.32 49.59
CA THR A 18 -15.77 -11.00 49.14
C THR A 18 -14.60 -10.09 49.45
N PHE A 19 -13.83 -9.70 48.44
CA PHE A 19 -12.85 -8.64 48.57
C PHE A 19 -13.58 -7.40 49.12
N PRO A 20 -13.22 -6.86 50.30
CA PRO A 20 -13.90 -5.69 50.82
C PRO A 20 -13.57 -4.47 49.96
N SER A 21 -14.57 -3.65 49.71
CA SER A 21 -14.45 -2.30 49.15
C SER A 21 -13.46 -1.44 49.96
N PRO A 22 -12.82 -0.40 49.39
CA PRO A 22 -11.61 0.26 49.92
C PRO A 22 -11.81 1.09 51.22
N LEU A 23 -12.93 0.96 51.91
CA LEU A 23 -13.33 1.83 53.03
C LEU A 23 -12.88 1.34 54.41
N TYR A 24 -12.14 0.22 54.51
CA TYR A 24 -11.74 -0.34 55.80
C TYR A 24 -10.23 -0.21 56.07
N GLU A 25 -9.89 0.11 57.32
CA GLU A 25 -8.51 0.29 57.76
C GLU A 25 -7.76 -1.05 57.92
N PRO A 26 -6.42 -1.08 57.71
CA PRO A 26 -5.61 -2.30 57.60
C PRO A 26 -5.69 -3.26 58.80
N LEU A 27 -5.93 -2.75 60.00
CA LEU A 27 -5.96 -3.55 61.23
C LEU A 27 -7.21 -4.44 61.36
N GLN A 28 -8.32 -4.11 60.69
CA GLN A 28 -9.53 -4.94 60.70
C GLN A 28 -9.43 -6.18 59.79
N PHE A 29 -8.49 -6.20 58.83
CA PHE A 29 -8.28 -7.35 57.95
C PHE A 29 -7.71 -8.58 58.68
N ARG A 30 -7.00 -8.38 59.79
CA ARG A 30 -6.37 -9.47 60.54
C ARG A 30 -7.35 -10.28 61.40
N SER A 31 -8.43 -9.68 61.89
CA SER A 31 -9.33 -10.33 62.85
C SER A 31 -10.33 -11.31 62.23
N HIS A 32 -10.55 -11.25 60.91
CA HIS A 32 -11.48 -12.13 60.19
C HIS A 32 -10.83 -13.40 59.61
N CYS A 33 -9.54 -13.60 59.83
CA CYS A 33 -8.81 -14.74 59.28
C CYS A 33 -8.71 -15.87 60.32
N ASN A 34 -9.77 -16.69 60.43
CA ASN A 34 -9.71 -17.98 61.13
C ASN A 34 -9.48 -19.10 60.10
N LEU A 35 -8.22 -19.30 59.70
CA LEU A 35 -7.79 -20.42 58.86
C LEU A 35 -6.64 -21.16 59.57
N MET A 36 -6.69 -22.49 59.54
CA MET A 36 -5.88 -23.40 60.35
C MET A 36 -4.36 -23.12 60.32
N PRO A 37 -3.60 -23.49 61.37
CA PRO A 37 -2.17 -23.16 61.52
C PRO A 37 -1.20 -23.85 60.55
N HIS A 38 -1.67 -24.58 59.53
CA HIS A 38 -0.84 -25.51 58.74
C HIS A 38 -0.42 -25.01 57.34
N LEU A 39 -0.71 -23.77 56.95
CA LEU A 39 -0.29 -23.23 55.65
C LEU A 39 0.36 -21.84 55.80
N PRO A 40 1.69 -21.78 56.05
CA PRO A 40 2.45 -20.52 56.17
C PRO A 40 2.34 -19.60 54.93
N PHE A 41 2.09 -20.19 53.75
CA PHE A 41 2.01 -19.53 52.46
C PHE A 41 0.86 -18.51 52.31
N ILE A 42 -0.29 -18.75 52.96
CA ILE A 42 -1.48 -17.89 52.81
C ILE A 42 -1.36 -16.62 53.66
N CYS A 43 -0.73 -16.70 54.84
CA CYS A 43 -0.46 -15.53 55.68
C CYS A 43 0.56 -14.59 55.03
N ASP A 44 1.56 -15.14 54.33
CA ASP A 44 2.58 -14.37 53.60
C ASP A 44 1.99 -13.66 52.37
N LEU A 45 0.99 -14.28 51.70
CA LEU A 45 0.24 -13.69 50.59
C LEU A 45 -0.62 -12.49 51.03
N HIS A 46 -1.30 -12.57 52.17
CA HIS A 46 -2.05 -11.42 52.72
C HIS A 46 -1.13 -10.27 53.13
N GLN A 47 0.05 -10.57 53.69
CA GLN A 47 1.05 -9.56 54.05
C GLN A 47 1.71 -8.93 52.81
N GLN A 48 1.87 -9.68 51.72
CA GLN A 48 2.37 -9.18 50.44
C GLN A 48 1.30 -8.36 49.68
N LEU A 49 0.02 -8.72 49.78
CA LEU A 49 -1.09 -7.92 49.23
C LEU A 49 -1.32 -6.61 49.99
N SER A 50 -0.98 -6.54 51.29
CA SER A 50 -0.99 -5.27 52.03
C SER A 50 0.21 -4.37 51.70
N ASN A 51 1.31 -4.96 51.21
CA ASN A 51 2.57 -4.25 50.89
C ASN A 51 2.70 -3.89 49.40
N SER A 52 2.04 -4.63 48.50
CA SER A 52 1.90 -4.25 47.11
C SER A 52 0.73 -3.28 47.01
N GLY A 53 1.03 -2.04 46.63
CA GLY A 53 0.04 -0.98 46.53
C GLY A 53 -1.20 -1.45 45.77
N SER A 54 -2.38 -1.27 46.38
CA SER A 54 -3.70 -1.64 45.86
C SER A 54 -3.97 -1.16 44.43
N THR A 55 -3.18 -0.20 43.94
CA THR A 55 -3.15 0.35 42.59
C THR A 55 -2.93 -0.67 41.47
N VAL A 56 -2.05 -1.67 41.61
CA VAL A 56 -1.76 -2.61 40.49
C VAL A 56 -2.93 -3.57 40.24
N ILE A 57 -3.57 -4.02 41.32
CA ILE A 57 -4.76 -4.87 41.26
C ILE A 57 -5.96 -4.06 40.77
N LEU A 58 -6.08 -2.79 41.20
CA LEU A 58 -7.10 -1.86 40.72
C LEU A 58 -6.95 -1.52 39.23
N GLU A 59 -5.73 -1.30 38.73
CA GLU A 59 -5.47 -1.07 37.29
C GLU A 59 -5.76 -2.32 36.44
N ALA A 60 -5.43 -3.51 36.96
CA ALA A 60 -5.78 -4.76 36.31
C ALA A 60 -7.31 -4.96 36.31
N PHE A 61 -8.00 -4.68 37.40
CA PHE A 61 -9.45 -4.75 37.49
C PHE A 61 -10.14 -3.75 36.55
N GLU A 62 -9.69 -2.49 36.49
CA GLU A 62 -10.24 -1.45 35.60
C GLU A 62 -10.02 -1.77 34.12
N LYS A 63 -8.87 -2.36 33.74
CA LYS A 63 -8.66 -2.88 32.37
C LYS A 63 -9.67 -3.98 32.01
N LEU A 64 -10.13 -4.74 32.99
CA LEU A 64 -11.01 -5.90 32.81
C LEU A 64 -12.49 -5.59 33.02
N ARG A 65 -12.81 -4.40 33.55
CA ARG A 65 -14.16 -3.91 33.79
C ARG A 65 -15.04 -3.98 32.53
N SER A 66 -14.48 -3.70 31.36
CA SER A 66 -15.23 -3.78 30.09
C SER A 66 -15.65 -5.20 29.67
N VAL A 67 -14.91 -6.22 30.13
CA VAL A 67 -15.18 -7.64 29.88
C VAL A 67 -16.15 -8.20 30.93
N LEU A 68 -16.11 -7.68 32.16
CA LEU A 68 -16.96 -8.09 33.28
C LEU A 68 -18.37 -7.45 33.26
N VAL A 69 -18.54 -6.29 32.62
CA VAL A 69 -19.78 -5.48 32.67
C VAL A 69 -20.69 -5.69 31.44
N ARG A 70 -20.32 -6.51 30.46
CA ARG A 70 -21.21 -6.81 29.33
C ARG A 70 -22.24 -7.90 29.66
N ASN A 71 -23.45 -7.43 29.98
CA ASN A 71 -24.74 -8.10 30.00
C ASN A 71 -25.02 -9.11 31.12
N ASP A 72 -26.21 -8.94 31.71
CA ASP A 72 -26.86 -9.78 32.72
C ASP A 72 -26.80 -11.28 32.37
N SER A 73 -25.84 -12.00 32.94
CA SER A 73 -25.98 -13.39 33.34
C SER A 73 -24.77 -13.79 34.19
N SER A 74 -25.02 -14.51 35.27
CA SER A 74 -24.06 -15.01 36.27
C SER A 74 -22.73 -15.49 35.67
N HIS A 75 -21.71 -14.63 35.67
CA HIS A 75 -20.34 -15.02 35.40
C HIS A 75 -19.59 -15.16 36.72
N SER A 76 -19.30 -16.39 37.11
CA SER A 76 -18.36 -16.71 38.18
C SER A 76 -16.93 -16.47 37.68
N LEU A 77 -16.19 -15.58 38.35
CA LEU A 77 -14.79 -15.27 38.06
C LEU A 77 -13.89 -16.05 39.03
N GLY A 78 -13.03 -16.90 38.49
CA GLY A 78 -11.91 -17.49 39.24
C GLY A 78 -10.66 -16.65 39.03
N ILE A 79 -10.00 -16.23 40.10
CA ILE A 79 -8.68 -15.59 40.03
C ILE A 79 -7.66 -16.54 40.66
N LEU A 80 -6.70 -17.01 39.87
CA LEU A 80 -5.61 -17.85 40.35
C LEU A 80 -4.32 -17.02 40.36
N ILE A 81 -3.78 -16.75 41.56
CA ILE A 81 -2.53 -16.02 41.71
C ILE A 81 -1.40 -17.03 41.89
N VAL A 82 -0.44 -17.02 40.97
CA VAL A 82 0.66 -17.98 40.92
C VAL A 82 1.98 -17.26 41.11
N ARG A 83 2.77 -17.71 42.10
CA ARG A 83 4.14 -17.27 42.30
C ARG A 83 5.09 -18.22 41.56
N GLN A 84 6.02 -17.68 40.80
CA GLN A 84 7.07 -18.51 40.19
C GLN A 84 8.03 -19.00 41.29
N LEU A 85 8.25 -20.31 41.36
CA LEU A 85 9.23 -20.88 42.26
C LEU A 85 10.64 -20.51 41.81
N ALA A 86 11.54 -20.28 42.77
CA ALA A 86 12.95 -20.12 42.46
C ALA A 86 13.52 -21.45 41.92
N PRO A 87 14.46 -21.40 40.97
CA PRO A 87 15.17 -22.61 40.58
C PRO A 87 15.88 -23.21 41.80
N PRO A 88 15.74 -24.53 42.07
CA PRO A 88 16.40 -25.15 43.20
C PRO A 88 17.91 -25.15 42.99
N THR A 89 18.67 -24.96 44.07
CA THR A 89 20.15 -24.90 44.02
C THR A 89 20.80 -26.28 44.03
N SER A 90 20.08 -27.33 44.45
CA SER A 90 20.55 -28.72 44.44
C SER A 90 19.40 -29.73 44.47
N SER A 91 19.72 -31.00 44.16
CA SER A 91 18.80 -32.16 44.26
C SER A 91 18.32 -32.42 45.68
N SER A 92 19.18 -32.23 46.67
CA SER A 92 18.80 -32.40 48.08
C SER A 92 17.71 -31.42 48.50
N VAL A 93 17.73 -30.17 48.02
CA VAL A 93 16.72 -29.14 48.36
C VAL A 93 15.34 -29.50 47.85
N VAL A 94 15.26 -30.05 46.63
CA VAL A 94 14.00 -30.54 46.04
C VAL A 94 13.42 -31.67 46.89
N TYR A 95 14.26 -32.63 47.30
CA TYR A 95 13.80 -33.78 48.07
C TYR A 95 13.50 -33.48 49.54
N SER A 96 14.19 -32.50 50.13
CA SER A 96 13.92 -32.04 51.50
C SER A 96 12.69 -31.15 51.59
N ASN A 97 12.33 -30.45 50.51
CA ASN A 97 11.20 -29.51 50.46
C ASN A 97 10.06 -30.04 49.57
N LYS A 98 9.62 -31.27 49.87
CA LYS A 98 8.56 -31.98 49.12
C LYS A 98 7.24 -31.24 49.06
N GLN A 99 6.92 -30.39 50.02
CA GLN A 99 5.69 -29.59 49.98
C GLN A 99 5.72 -28.52 48.89
N GLU A 100 6.89 -27.94 48.61
CA GLU A 100 7.04 -26.84 47.65
C GLU A 100 7.31 -27.35 46.23
N TYR A 101 8.09 -28.42 46.08
CA TYR A 101 8.46 -28.99 44.77
C TYR A 101 7.81 -30.34 44.45
N GLY A 102 7.37 -31.10 45.46
CA GLY A 102 6.87 -32.47 45.31
C GLY A 102 5.41 -32.56 44.86
N CYS A 103 4.53 -31.64 45.28
CA CYS A 103 3.12 -31.64 44.89
C CYS A 103 2.87 -31.41 43.38
N LEU A 104 3.88 -31.02 42.60
CA LEU A 104 3.78 -30.81 41.16
C LEU A 104 3.71 -32.12 40.34
N PHE A 105 4.15 -33.24 40.92
CA PHE A 105 4.47 -34.47 40.18
C PHE A 105 3.92 -35.74 40.84
N GLU A 106 2.83 -35.62 41.60
CA GLU A 106 2.30 -36.69 42.47
C GLU A 106 1.52 -37.82 41.78
N ASP A 107 1.52 -37.92 40.44
CA ASP A 107 1.05 -39.13 39.78
C ASP A 107 2.21 -39.87 39.11
N ASP A 108 2.38 -41.13 39.52
CA ASP A 108 3.38 -42.13 39.13
C ASP A 108 4.19 -41.78 37.88
N CYS A 109 5.27 -41.01 38.06
CA CYS A 109 6.22 -40.71 37.00
C CYS A 109 7.66 -40.68 37.52
N ILE A 110 8.54 -41.18 36.66
CA ILE A 110 9.99 -41.34 36.74
C ILE A 110 10.66 -40.27 37.61
N ARG A 111 11.53 -40.69 38.55
CA ARG A 111 12.34 -39.80 39.40
C ARG A 111 13.06 -38.74 38.54
N MET A 112 12.61 -37.50 38.63
CA MET A 112 13.31 -36.35 38.03
C MET A 112 14.36 -35.84 39.03
N ASP A 113 15.58 -35.61 38.55
CA ASP A 113 16.65 -34.98 39.31
C ASP A 113 16.50 -33.45 39.33
N ALA A 114 17.24 -32.76 40.21
CA ALA A 114 17.12 -31.30 40.34
C ALA A 114 17.53 -30.53 39.08
N GLU A 115 18.44 -31.07 38.27
CA GLU A 115 18.90 -30.39 37.06
C GLU A 115 17.76 -30.33 36.03
N LYS A 116 16.99 -31.42 35.90
CA LYS A 116 15.76 -31.45 35.10
C LYS A 116 14.67 -30.54 35.65
N ILE A 117 14.49 -30.48 36.96
CA ILE A 117 13.51 -29.59 37.62
C ILE A 117 13.91 -28.12 37.43
N GLN A 118 15.18 -27.79 37.55
CA GLN A 118 15.72 -26.46 37.32
C GLN A 118 15.48 -25.99 35.88
N GLN A 119 15.77 -26.83 34.89
CA GLN A 119 15.46 -26.54 33.47
C GLN A 119 13.96 -26.32 33.24
N PHE A 120 13.11 -27.07 33.95
CA PHE A 120 11.67 -26.95 33.88
C PHE A 120 11.15 -25.62 34.45
N VAL A 121 11.66 -25.20 35.61
CA VAL A 121 11.30 -23.94 36.31
C VAL A 121 11.77 -22.70 35.53
N ILE A 122 12.87 -22.81 34.78
CA ILE A 122 13.38 -21.74 33.90
C ILE A 122 12.46 -21.52 32.69
N SER A 123 11.76 -22.55 32.21
CA SER A 123 10.78 -22.41 31.11
C SER A 123 9.43 -21.89 31.63
N ALA A 124 9.37 -20.57 31.85
CA ALA A 124 8.22 -19.88 32.43
C ALA A 124 6.87 -20.21 31.77
N ARG A 125 6.83 -20.44 30.45
CA ARG A 125 5.58 -20.78 29.74
C ARG A 125 5.09 -22.22 29.98
N THR A 126 6.01 -23.17 30.16
CA THR A 126 5.67 -24.59 30.34
C THR A 126 5.31 -24.88 31.79
N PHE A 127 6.11 -24.35 32.74
CA PHE A 127 5.84 -24.49 34.17
C PHE A 127 4.47 -23.93 34.56
N VAL A 128 4.17 -22.71 34.11
CA VAL A 128 2.90 -22.03 34.36
C VAL A 128 1.72 -22.83 33.83
N LYS A 129 1.84 -23.43 32.63
CA LYS A 129 0.77 -24.24 32.05
C LYS A 129 0.49 -25.49 32.90
N ILE A 130 1.51 -26.23 33.34
CA ILE A 130 1.33 -27.42 34.18
C ILE A 130 0.74 -27.07 35.53
N TYR A 131 1.33 -26.10 36.22
CA TYR A 131 0.96 -25.75 37.59
C TYR A 131 -0.49 -25.24 37.68
N VAL A 132 -0.89 -24.39 36.73
CA VAL A 132 -2.28 -23.90 36.63
C VAL A 132 -3.24 -25.05 36.35
N THR A 133 -2.88 -26.01 35.49
CA THR A 133 -3.73 -27.17 35.19
C THR A 133 -3.90 -28.10 36.39
N THR A 134 -2.83 -28.38 37.14
CA THR A 134 -2.87 -29.23 38.34
C THR A 134 -3.68 -28.57 39.47
N LEU A 135 -3.46 -27.28 39.73
CA LEU A 135 -4.24 -26.52 40.72
C LEU A 135 -5.71 -26.41 40.31
N TYR A 136 -6.00 -26.18 39.02
CA TYR A 136 -7.37 -26.11 38.56
C TYR A 136 -8.11 -27.45 38.75
N LYS A 137 -7.48 -28.57 38.39
CA LYS A 137 -8.03 -29.90 38.63
C LYS A 137 -8.27 -30.18 40.11
N ARG A 138 -7.32 -29.82 40.96
CA ARG A 138 -7.42 -30.09 42.40
C ARG A 138 -8.46 -29.23 43.12
N TRP A 139 -8.64 -27.97 42.72
CA TRP A 139 -9.52 -27.03 43.44
C TRP A 139 -10.90 -26.85 42.81
N PHE A 140 -11.09 -27.17 41.52
CA PHE A 140 -12.35 -26.90 40.82
C PHE A 140 -13.00 -28.13 40.16
N LEU A 141 -12.33 -29.29 40.15
CA LEU A 141 -12.86 -30.54 39.57
C LEU A 141 -13.21 -31.61 40.61
N GLU A 142 -12.88 -31.45 41.90
CA GLU A 142 -13.24 -32.43 42.94
C GLU A 142 -14.69 -32.30 43.45
N ASP A 143 -15.36 -31.17 43.27
CA ASP A 143 -16.74 -30.96 43.75
C ASP A 143 -17.73 -30.83 42.58
N THR A 144 -18.47 -31.90 42.26
CA THR A 144 -19.39 -31.97 41.12
C THR A 144 -20.71 -31.20 41.30
N THR A 145 -20.85 -30.35 42.33
CA THR A 145 -22.14 -29.78 42.72
C THR A 145 -22.18 -28.25 42.91
N SER A 146 -21.16 -27.47 42.55
CA SER A 146 -21.31 -26.00 42.57
C SER A 146 -20.61 -25.25 41.41
N ASN A 147 -21.21 -24.11 41.03
CA ASN A 147 -20.91 -23.25 39.88
C ASN A 147 -19.40 -23.07 39.57
N GLN A 148 -18.92 -23.74 38.52
CA GLN A 148 -17.58 -23.52 37.98
C GLN A 148 -17.44 -22.11 37.39
N PRO A 149 -16.26 -21.46 37.48
CA PRO A 149 -16.05 -20.14 36.91
C PRO A 149 -16.08 -20.16 35.38
N ASN A 150 -16.95 -19.34 34.80
CA ASN A 150 -17.03 -19.13 33.35
C ASN A 150 -15.81 -18.37 32.80
N ILE A 151 -15.09 -17.66 33.67
CA ILE A 151 -13.91 -16.87 33.35
C ILE A 151 -12.82 -17.18 34.37
N LEU A 152 -11.63 -17.59 33.90
CA LEU A 152 -10.45 -17.80 34.75
C LEU A 152 -9.37 -16.77 34.39
N ALA A 153 -9.04 -15.91 35.35
CA ALA A 153 -7.94 -14.97 35.28
C ALA A 153 -6.73 -15.51 36.05
N VAL A 154 -5.62 -15.75 35.37
CA VAL A 154 -4.38 -16.20 36.02
C VAL A 154 -3.43 -15.02 36.11
N ILE A 155 -3.05 -14.66 37.34
CA ILE A 155 -2.14 -13.56 37.64
C ILE A 155 -0.82 -14.17 38.11
N ILE A 156 0.25 -13.93 37.36
CA ILE A 156 1.57 -14.47 37.67
C ILE A 156 2.43 -13.34 38.23
N LEU A 157 2.85 -13.50 39.47
CA LEU A 157 3.78 -12.60 40.13
C LEU A 157 5.21 -13.04 39.75
N ASP A 158 5.79 -12.39 38.75
CA ASP A 158 7.20 -12.57 38.38
C ASP A 158 8.05 -11.56 39.15
N GLY A 159 8.48 -11.94 40.36
CA GLY A 159 9.33 -11.10 41.20
C GLY A 159 10.18 -11.91 42.16
N LEU A 160 11.51 -11.74 42.05
CA LEU A 160 12.42 -11.92 43.17
C LEU A 160 12.01 -10.92 44.27
N VAL A 161 12.14 -11.34 45.52
CA VAL A 161 11.86 -10.50 46.70
C VAL A 161 12.54 -9.13 46.49
N ASN A 162 11.73 -8.06 46.35
CA ASN A 162 12.09 -6.63 46.20
C ASN A 162 12.31 -6.02 44.79
N ASP A 163 12.08 -6.70 43.65
CA ASP A 163 12.14 -6.02 42.33
C ASP A 163 10.75 -5.58 41.82
N VAL A 164 10.47 -4.28 41.90
CA VAL A 164 9.18 -3.66 41.55
C VAL A 164 9.03 -3.40 40.04
N ARG A 165 10.05 -3.72 39.22
CA ARG A 165 10.11 -3.32 37.79
C ARG A 165 9.46 -4.30 36.81
N LYS A 166 9.13 -5.52 37.24
CA LYS A 166 8.42 -6.49 36.41
C LYS A 166 6.93 -6.50 36.76
N LEU A 167 6.11 -6.01 35.84
CA LEU A 167 4.65 -6.05 36.00
C LEU A 167 4.15 -7.51 35.99
N PRO A 168 3.12 -7.85 36.79
CA PRO A 168 2.50 -9.16 36.79
C PRO A 168 1.97 -9.51 35.39
N TYR A 169 2.25 -10.73 34.94
CA TYR A 169 1.70 -11.25 33.68
C TYR A 169 0.29 -11.79 33.93
N VAL A 170 -0.72 -11.16 33.33
CA VAL A 170 -2.12 -11.58 33.46
C VAL A 170 -2.54 -12.24 32.15
N LYS A 171 -2.99 -13.50 32.23
CA LYS A 171 -3.54 -14.21 31.08
C LYS A 171 -4.94 -14.72 31.39
N ILE A 172 -5.86 -14.45 30.46
CA ILE A 172 -7.29 -14.69 30.63
C ILE A 172 -7.69 -15.77 29.65
N TYR A 173 -8.44 -16.76 30.14
CA TYR A 173 -9.00 -17.81 29.31
C TYR A 173 -10.52 -17.69 29.36
N THR A 174 -11.13 -17.45 28.19
CA THR A 174 -12.58 -17.39 27.99
C THR A 174 -12.93 -18.27 26.80
N GLY A 175 -13.70 -19.35 27.01
CA GLY A 175 -14.17 -20.21 25.94
C GLY A 175 -15.05 -21.34 26.46
N TRP A 176 -16.16 -21.60 25.78
CA TRP A 176 -17.03 -22.73 26.05
C TRP A 176 -16.82 -23.86 25.02
N PRO A 177 -16.67 -25.12 25.44
CA PRO A 177 -16.43 -25.53 26.81
C PRO A 177 -14.93 -25.48 27.18
N LEU A 178 -14.63 -24.89 28.35
CA LEU A 178 -13.28 -24.71 28.89
C LEU A 178 -12.49 -26.03 28.99
N HIS A 179 -13.18 -27.16 29.15
CA HIS A 179 -12.56 -28.48 29.17
C HIS A 179 -11.91 -28.87 27.83
N LEU A 180 -12.38 -28.37 26.68
CA LEU A 180 -11.76 -28.63 25.37
C LEU A 180 -10.48 -27.81 25.17
N VAL A 181 -10.46 -26.56 25.67
CA VAL A 181 -9.24 -25.74 25.68
C VAL A 181 -8.18 -26.36 26.59
N ILE A 182 -8.62 -26.93 27.72
CA ILE A 182 -7.74 -27.69 28.62
C ILE A 182 -7.29 -29.01 27.99
N ALA A 183 -8.13 -29.71 27.23
CA ALA A 183 -7.76 -30.93 26.51
C ALA A 183 -6.69 -30.67 25.43
N ASP A 184 -6.85 -29.62 24.63
CA ASP A 184 -5.84 -29.20 23.64
C ASP A 184 -4.51 -28.79 24.33
N LEU A 185 -4.59 -28.13 25.50
CA LEU A 185 -3.42 -27.86 26.32
C LEU A 185 -2.75 -29.13 26.84
N ILE A 186 -3.51 -30.15 27.24
CA ILE A 186 -3.00 -31.46 27.70
C ILE A 186 -2.32 -32.20 26.54
N GLU A 187 -2.88 -32.15 25.34
CA GLU A 187 -2.30 -32.78 24.16
C GLU A 187 -0.98 -32.11 23.75
N GLN A 188 -0.93 -30.77 23.76
CA GLN A 188 0.30 -30.00 23.55
C GLN A 188 1.34 -30.23 24.64
N LEU A 189 0.90 -30.43 25.89
CA LEU A 189 1.76 -30.78 27.01
C LEU A 189 2.33 -32.19 26.88
N GLY A 190 1.51 -33.16 26.48
CA GLY A 190 1.92 -34.53 26.22
C GLY A 190 2.94 -34.61 25.10
N HIS A 191 2.76 -33.83 24.02
CA HIS A 191 3.76 -33.71 22.96
C HIS A 191 5.08 -33.10 23.46
N SER A 192 5.00 -32.06 24.29
CA SER A 192 6.18 -31.37 24.84
C SER A 192 6.93 -32.24 25.86
N LEU A 193 6.23 -32.98 26.72
CA LEU A 193 6.79 -33.92 27.70
C LEU A 193 7.40 -35.14 27.02
N ARG A 194 6.74 -35.67 25.98
CA ARG A 194 7.27 -36.78 25.19
C ARG A 194 8.53 -36.35 24.43
N GLU A 195 8.55 -35.15 23.84
CA GLU A 195 9.77 -34.58 23.26
C GLU A 195 10.87 -34.36 24.31
N PHE A 196 10.54 -33.84 25.50
CA PHE A 196 11.51 -33.62 26.58
C PHE A 196 12.13 -34.92 27.11
N CYS A 197 11.33 -35.96 27.31
CA CYS A 197 11.80 -37.29 27.72
C CYS A 197 12.62 -37.98 26.61
N LEU A 198 12.28 -37.77 25.34
CA LEU A 198 13.07 -38.29 24.20
C LEU A 198 14.41 -37.56 24.03
N LEU A 199 14.53 -36.32 24.50
CA LEU A 199 15.72 -35.48 24.38
C LEU A 199 16.55 -35.42 25.68
N ASP A 200 16.13 -36.13 26.73
CA ASP A 200 16.78 -36.24 28.04
C ASP A 200 17.20 -34.87 28.66
N GLY A 201 16.39 -33.83 28.44
CA GLY A 201 16.67 -32.46 28.92
C GLY A 201 17.56 -31.59 28.02
N GLY A 202 17.94 -32.06 26.84
CA GLY A 202 18.67 -31.23 25.86
C GLY A 202 17.81 -30.13 25.24
N THR A 203 18.39 -28.94 25.00
CA THR A 203 17.77 -27.94 24.12
C THR A 203 17.83 -28.46 22.68
N ARG A 204 16.72 -28.36 21.95
CA ARG A 204 16.70 -28.61 20.51
C ARG A 204 17.59 -27.56 19.84
N LEU A 205 18.86 -27.86 19.65
CA LEU A 205 19.57 -27.28 18.52
C LEU A 205 18.75 -27.74 17.31
N HIS A 206 18.09 -26.81 16.63
CA HIS A 206 17.66 -27.04 15.26
C HIS A 206 18.92 -27.20 14.41
N VAL A 207 19.65 -28.30 14.61
CA VAL A 207 20.57 -28.83 13.61
C VAL A 207 19.64 -29.25 12.51
N VAL A 208 19.47 -28.37 11.52
CA VAL A 208 18.78 -28.72 10.28
C VAL A 208 19.41 -30.03 9.83
N PRO A 209 18.66 -31.14 9.79
CA PRO A 209 19.24 -32.44 9.50
C PRO A 209 20.05 -32.34 8.21
N THR A 210 21.21 -32.99 8.14
CA THR A 210 22.05 -32.94 6.92
C THR A 210 21.23 -33.31 5.69
N TRP A 211 20.31 -34.29 5.80
CA TRP A 211 19.36 -34.63 4.74
C TRP A 211 18.42 -33.47 4.35
N ALA A 212 17.95 -32.65 5.30
CA ALA A 212 17.10 -31.49 5.03
C ALA A 212 17.90 -30.35 4.38
N ILE A 213 19.18 -30.18 4.77
CA ILE A 213 20.11 -29.28 4.07
C ILE A 213 20.35 -29.79 2.64
N HIS A 214 20.55 -31.10 2.45
CA HIS A 214 20.72 -31.70 1.13
C HIS A 214 19.46 -31.58 0.27
N ILE A 215 18.26 -31.76 0.84
CA ILE A 215 16.99 -31.51 0.15
C ILE A 215 16.86 -30.02 -0.20
N PHE A 216 17.19 -29.11 0.72
CA PHE A 216 17.15 -27.68 0.44
C PHE A 216 18.13 -27.29 -0.67
N LEU A 217 19.37 -27.78 -0.62
CA LEU A 217 20.39 -27.58 -1.66
C LEU A 217 19.96 -28.21 -2.98
N PHE A 218 19.38 -29.40 -2.97
CA PHE A 218 18.86 -30.07 -4.16
C PHE A 218 17.68 -29.29 -4.76
N CYS A 219 16.73 -28.85 -3.94
CA CYS A 219 15.62 -27.98 -4.36
C CYS A 219 16.14 -26.64 -4.90
N ALA A 220 17.17 -26.05 -4.27
CA ALA A 220 17.82 -24.84 -4.77
C ALA A 220 18.48 -25.09 -6.13
N VAL A 221 19.22 -26.19 -6.28
CA VAL A 221 19.83 -26.60 -7.55
C VAL A 221 18.77 -26.85 -8.62
N LEU A 222 17.68 -27.55 -8.31
CA LEU A 222 16.56 -27.77 -9.23
C LEU A 222 15.87 -26.45 -9.60
N PHE A 223 15.72 -25.52 -8.66
CA PHE A 223 15.16 -24.20 -8.92
C PHE A 223 16.07 -23.38 -9.85
N PHE A 224 17.38 -23.33 -9.58
CA PHE A 224 18.35 -22.69 -10.46
C PHE A 224 18.45 -23.39 -11.82
N PHE A 225 18.35 -24.72 -11.86
CA PHE A 225 18.31 -25.50 -13.09
C PHE A 225 17.03 -25.22 -13.89
N ALA A 226 15.86 -25.14 -13.26
CA ALA A 226 14.61 -24.79 -13.90
C ALA A 226 14.67 -23.36 -14.49
N ILE A 227 15.18 -22.39 -13.72
CA ILE A 227 15.44 -21.03 -14.21
C ILE A 227 16.41 -21.05 -15.40
N PHE A 228 17.50 -21.81 -15.30
CA PHE A 228 18.48 -21.93 -16.36
C PHE A 228 17.89 -22.58 -17.61
N MET A 229 17.06 -23.61 -17.47
CA MET A 229 16.38 -24.28 -18.56
C MET A 229 15.34 -23.38 -19.22
N GLU A 230 14.55 -22.64 -18.44
CA GLU A 230 13.61 -21.64 -18.95
C GLU A 230 14.36 -20.55 -19.73
N TRP A 231 15.43 -20.00 -19.14
CA TRP A 231 16.34 -19.06 -19.78
C TRP A 231 16.90 -19.62 -21.10
N TYR A 232 17.31 -20.89 -21.09
CA TYR A 232 17.87 -21.58 -22.25
C TYR A 232 16.85 -21.80 -23.38
N ILE A 233 15.65 -22.25 -23.02
CA ILE A 233 14.55 -22.52 -23.96
C ILE A 233 14.10 -21.20 -24.63
N VAL A 234 13.87 -20.14 -23.85
CA VAL A 234 13.47 -18.84 -24.39
C VAL A 234 14.57 -18.25 -25.27
N ARG A 235 15.84 -18.39 -24.87
CA ARG A 235 16.99 -17.93 -25.66
C ARG A 235 17.12 -18.66 -27.00
N ARG A 236 16.78 -19.95 -27.09
CA ARG A 236 16.79 -20.71 -28.36
C ARG A 236 15.64 -20.33 -29.30
N LYS A 237 14.47 -19.98 -28.75
CA LYS A 237 13.27 -19.66 -29.55
C LYS A 237 13.29 -18.26 -30.18
N ILE A 238 14.02 -17.31 -29.61
CA ILE A 238 14.14 -15.94 -30.17
C ILE A 238 15.26 -15.93 -31.23
N PRO A 239 14.97 -15.68 -32.53
CA PRO A 239 15.94 -15.81 -33.62
C PRO A 239 17.24 -15.05 -33.40
N HIS A 240 18.36 -15.74 -33.65
CA HIS A 240 19.72 -15.30 -33.32
C HIS A 240 20.34 -14.41 -34.42
N LYS A 241 19.90 -13.16 -34.55
CA LYS A 241 20.75 -12.12 -35.16
C LYS A 241 21.44 -11.37 -34.02
N ARG A 242 22.78 -11.44 -33.96
CA ARG A 242 23.65 -10.94 -32.87
C ARG A 242 23.12 -9.66 -32.24
N CYS A 243 22.45 -9.80 -31.09
CA CYS A 243 21.87 -8.69 -30.34
C CYS A 243 22.43 -8.73 -28.91
N VAL A 244 22.89 -7.57 -28.47
CA VAL A 244 23.80 -7.26 -27.36
C VAL A 244 23.67 -8.18 -26.16
N THR A 245 24.71 -9.00 -25.94
CA THR A 245 24.89 -9.75 -24.70
C THR A 245 25.30 -8.81 -23.58
N GLY A 246 24.52 -8.80 -22.50
CA GLY A 246 24.94 -8.38 -21.16
C GLY A 246 25.37 -6.93 -21.03
N ILE A 247 24.42 -6.00 -21.06
CA ILE A 247 24.69 -4.67 -20.50
C ILE A 247 24.51 -4.78 -18.98
N GLN A 248 25.63 -4.76 -18.26
CA GLN A 248 25.66 -4.72 -16.81
C GLN A 248 25.23 -3.30 -16.38
N LEU A 249 23.93 -3.13 -16.10
CA LEU A 249 23.39 -1.88 -15.58
C LEU A 249 23.82 -1.73 -14.12
N ASN A 250 24.46 -0.60 -13.80
CA ASN A 250 24.91 -0.33 -12.44
C ASN A 250 23.74 0.23 -11.64
N ALA A 251 23.39 -0.41 -10.51
CA ALA A 251 22.15 -0.18 -9.75
C ALA A 251 22.13 1.14 -8.92
N SER A 252 22.61 2.24 -9.50
CA SER A 252 22.63 3.58 -8.88
C SER A 252 21.63 4.52 -9.58
N LYS A 253 21.48 5.77 -9.10
CA LYS A 253 20.77 6.85 -9.83
C LYS A 253 21.24 7.03 -11.29
N LYS A 254 22.43 6.50 -11.64
CA LYS A 254 22.96 6.48 -13.01
C LYS A 254 22.33 5.42 -13.92
N ILE A 255 21.56 4.46 -13.40
CA ILE A 255 20.89 3.43 -14.20
C ILE A 255 19.98 4.05 -15.25
N THR A 256 19.29 5.12 -14.85
CA THR A 256 18.40 5.90 -15.67
C THR A 256 19.12 6.55 -16.85
N TYR A 257 20.29 7.16 -16.61
CA TYR A 257 21.12 7.77 -17.67
C TYR A 257 21.76 6.71 -18.58
N GLN A 258 22.14 5.57 -18.01
CA GLN A 258 22.64 4.44 -18.79
C GLN A 258 21.55 3.91 -19.72
N LEU A 259 20.33 3.72 -19.21
CA LEU A 259 19.20 3.22 -20.01
C LEU A 259 18.87 4.16 -21.17
N GLU A 260 18.80 5.46 -20.95
CA GLU A 260 18.58 6.44 -22.02
C GLU A 260 19.68 6.38 -23.10
N ALA A 261 20.95 6.40 -22.69
CA ALA A 261 22.08 6.34 -23.61
C ALA A 261 22.12 5.00 -24.38
N ILE A 262 21.79 3.90 -23.72
CA ILE A 262 21.67 2.57 -24.32
C ILE A 262 20.51 2.54 -25.31
N PHE A 263 19.34 3.04 -24.94
CA PHE A 263 18.20 3.12 -25.84
C PHE A 263 18.58 3.91 -27.08
N ARG A 264 19.14 5.12 -26.95
CA ARG A 264 19.59 5.90 -28.11
C ARG A 264 20.59 5.14 -28.98
N LYS A 265 21.57 4.48 -28.37
CA LYS A 265 22.62 3.73 -29.09
C LYS A 265 22.09 2.53 -29.87
N TYR A 266 21.02 1.88 -29.41
CA TYR A 266 20.53 0.62 -29.99
C TYR A 266 19.15 0.70 -30.64
N ALA A 267 18.33 1.70 -30.30
CA ALA A 267 16.95 1.86 -30.79
C ALA A 267 16.86 1.92 -32.31
N TYR A 268 17.85 2.53 -32.96
CA TYR A 268 17.83 2.75 -34.41
C TYR A 268 18.74 1.82 -35.20
N LYS A 269 19.49 0.92 -34.54
CA LYS A 269 20.44 0.00 -35.20
C LYS A 269 19.78 -1.09 -36.04
N HIS A 270 18.55 -1.47 -35.71
CA HIS A 270 17.78 -2.46 -36.43
C HIS A 270 16.62 -1.80 -37.16
N ASP A 271 16.29 -2.30 -38.36
CA ASP A 271 15.28 -1.70 -39.25
C ASP A 271 13.90 -1.58 -38.61
N HIS A 272 13.55 -2.54 -37.74
CA HIS A 272 12.28 -2.58 -37.02
C HIS A 272 12.40 -2.21 -35.54
N GLY A 273 13.58 -1.82 -35.05
CA GLY A 273 13.75 -1.32 -33.68
C GLY A 273 13.44 -2.34 -32.59
N ILE A 274 13.74 -3.61 -32.80
CA ILE A 274 13.52 -4.66 -31.80
C ILE A 274 14.83 -4.87 -31.06
N VAL A 275 14.84 -4.58 -29.75
CA VAL A 275 15.99 -4.74 -28.87
C VAL A 275 15.66 -5.76 -27.79
N ARG A 276 16.51 -6.77 -27.61
CA ARG A 276 16.33 -7.75 -26.54
C ARG A 276 17.12 -7.34 -25.30
N LEU A 277 16.45 -7.31 -24.15
CA LEU A 277 17.01 -6.97 -22.85
C LEU A 277 16.65 -8.05 -21.83
N TRP A 278 17.43 -8.11 -20.75
CA TRP A 278 17.15 -8.96 -19.60
C TRP A 278 17.00 -8.07 -18.38
N PHE A 279 15.82 -8.10 -17.75
CA PHE A 279 15.60 -7.46 -16.47
C PHE A 279 15.56 -8.57 -15.41
N GLY A 280 16.64 -8.71 -14.65
CA GLY A 280 16.84 -9.88 -13.80
C GLY A 280 16.87 -11.17 -14.63
N LEU A 281 15.97 -12.11 -14.30
CA LEU A 281 15.83 -13.39 -14.99
C LEU A 281 14.83 -13.36 -16.14
N THR A 282 14.09 -12.26 -16.30
CA THR A 282 12.99 -12.17 -17.25
C THR A 282 13.47 -11.63 -18.60
N PRO A 283 13.27 -12.37 -19.71
CA PRO A 283 13.57 -11.87 -21.04
C PRO A 283 12.52 -10.86 -21.47
N THR A 284 12.99 -9.71 -21.95
CA THR A 284 12.15 -8.59 -22.33
C THR A 284 12.54 -8.09 -23.72
N LEU A 285 11.54 -7.90 -24.58
CA LEU A 285 11.70 -7.19 -25.84
C LEU A 285 11.33 -5.73 -25.66
N LEU A 286 12.19 -4.84 -26.14
CA LEU A 286 11.92 -3.42 -26.23
C LEU A 286 11.72 -3.06 -27.70
N LEU A 287 10.59 -2.45 -27.99
CA LEU A 287 10.17 -2.02 -29.32
C LEU A 287 10.32 -0.50 -29.42
N THR A 288 11.19 -0.05 -30.32
CA THR A 288 11.65 1.35 -30.36
C THR A 288 11.29 2.08 -31.65
N ARG A 289 10.63 1.42 -32.60
CA ARG A 289 10.15 2.03 -33.86
C ARG A 289 8.67 1.75 -34.08
N SER A 290 8.00 2.64 -34.82
CA SER A 290 6.55 2.57 -35.09
C SER A 290 6.06 1.22 -35.66
N PRO A 291 6.76 0.52 -36.58
CA PRO A 291 6.21 -0.71 -37.16
C PRO A 291 6.10 -1.85 -36.14
N SER A 292 7.11 -1.98 -35.28
CA SER A 292 7.10 -2.98 -34.20
C SER A 292 6.12 -2.63 -33.09
N ALA A 293 6.03 -1.33 -32.72
CA ALA A 293 5.07 -0.84 -31.73
C ALA A 293 3.62 -1.11 -32.18
N LYS A 294 3.31 -0.86 -33.46
CA LYS A 294 2.00 -1.07 -34.07
C LYS A 294 1.48 -2.50 -33.85
N VAL A 295 2.33 -3.51 -34.07
CA VAL A 295 1.98 -4.93 -33.88
C VAL A 295 1.46 -5.21 -32.46
N ILE A 296 2.05 -4.59 -31.44
CA ILE A 296 1.63 -4.78 -30.05
C ILE A 296 0.40 -3.94 -29.70
N LEU A 297 0.33 -2.70 -30.17
CA LEU A 297 -0.70 -1.76 -29.75
C LEU A 297 -2.04 -1.97 -30.46
N GLU A 298 -2.03 -2.39 -31.73
CA GLU A 298 -3.26 -2.69 -32.49
C GLU A 298 -3.86 -4.05 -32.13
N ASN A 299 -3.04 -4.98 -31.65
CA ASN A 299 -3.49 -6.34 -31.41
C ASN A 299 -4.46 -6.40 -30.20
N THR A 300 -5.72 -6.74 -30.51
CA THR A 300 -6.82 -6.77 -29.54
C THR A 300 -6.74 -7.91 -28.54
N ALA A 301 -5.98 -8.97 -28.84
CA ALA A 301 -5.74 -10.05 -27.90
C ALA A 301 -4.79 -9.61 -26.78
N LEU A 302 -3.83 -8.70 -27.05
CA LEU A 302 -2.76 -8.33 -26.11
C LEU A 302 -3.21 -7.35 -25.03
N THR A 303 -4.07 -7.83 -24.14
CA THR A 303 -4.64 -7.07 -23.02
C THR A 303 -4.09 -7.48 -21.66
N ILE A 304 -3.07 -8.32 -21.61
CA ILE A 304 -2.46 -8.75 -20.35
C ILE A 304 -1.30 -7.79 -20.01
N LYS A 305 -1.39 -7.18 -18.82
CA LYS A 305 -0.31 -6.37 -18.25
C LYS A 305 0.83 -7.26 -17.75
N THR A 306 1.99 -6.65 -17.64
CA THR A 306 3.20 -7.27 -17.13
C THR A 306 3.14 -7.38 -15.60
N ASP A 307 3.89 -8.33 -15.02
CA ASP A 307 3.79 -8.67 -13.60
C ASP A 307 4.28 -7.52 -12.67
N ASP A 308 5.02 -6.55 -13.21
CA ASP A 308 5.43 -5.31 -12.54
C ASP A 308 4.25 -4.39 -12.19
N TYR A 309 3.08 -4.56 -12.81
CA TYR A 309 1.86 -3.83 -12.45
C TYR A 309 1.30 -4.19 -11.07
N GLU A 310 1.77 -5.28 -10.43
CA GLU A 310 1.40 -5.63 -9.04
C GLU A 310 1.80 -4.55 -8.03
N PHE A 311 2.85 -3.77 -8.31
CA PHE A 311 3.20 -2.62 -7.47
C PHE A 311 2.15 -1.50 -7.57
N LEU A 312 1.55 -1.29 -8.76
CA LEU A 312 0.52 -0.29 -8.98
C LEU A 312 -0.80 -0.66 -8.30
N LYS A 313 -1.12 -1.96 -8.25
CA LYS A 313 -2.33 -2.46 -7.55
C LYS A 313 -2.38 -2.08 -6.07
N GLN A 314 -1.24 -1.81 -5.43
CA GLN A 314 -1.23 -1.30 -4.06
C GLN A 314 -1.94 0.06 -3.92
N LEU A 315 -1.91 0.88 -4.98
CA LEU A 315 -2.62 2.16 -5.03
C LEU A 315 -3.99 2.02 -5.69
N THR A 316 -4.04 1.40 -6.87
CA THR A 316 -5.23 1.43 -7.75
C THR A 316 -6.11 0.18 -7.67
N GLY A 317 -5.68 -0.86 -6.95
CA GLY A 317 -6.28 -2.19 -7.00
C GLY A 317 -6.43 -2.70 -8.44
N ASP A 318 -7.55 -3.34 -8.76
CA ASP A 318 -7.89 -3.82 -10.11
C ASP A 318 -8.56 -2.71 -10.96
N GLY A 319 -8.26 -1.45 -10.68
CA GLY A 319 -8.69 -0.30 -11.47
C GLY A 319 -8.18 -0.33 -12.91
N LEU A 320 -8.77 0.48 -13.80
CA LEU A 320 -8.56 0.47 -15.25
C LEU A 320 -7.07 0.43 -15.69
N LEU A 321 -6.17 1.08 -14.93
CA LEU A 321 -4.75 1.15 -15.22
C LEU A 321 -4.03 -0.22 -15.08
N ALA A 322 -4.39 -1.00 -14.07
CA ALA A 322 -3.73 -2.26 -13.71
C ALA A 322 -4.52 -3.51 -14.16
N ALA A 323 -5.82 -3.38 -14.40
CA ALA A 323 -6.68 -4.48 -14.86
C ALA A 323 -6.15 -5.14 -16.15
N SER A 324 -6.43 -6.43 -16.31
CA SER A 324 -6.06 -7.25 -17.49
C SER A 324 -7.25 -8.06 -18.00
N GLY A 325 -7.22 -8.43 -19.28
CA GLY A 325 -8.24 -9.30 -19.89
C GLY A 325 -9.66 -8.76 -19.80
N GLU A 326 -10.61 -9.63 -19.45
CA GLU A 326 -12.04 -9.33 -19.36
C GLU A 326 -12.36 -8.22 -18.36
N LYS A 327 -11.73 -8.21 -17.18
CA LYS A 327 -11.91 -7.15 -16.17
C LYS A 327 -11.64 -5.77 -16.77
N TRP A 328 -10.59 -5.65 -17.57
CA TRP A 328 -10.28 -4.39 -18.23
C TRP A 328 -11.26 -4.05 -19.35
N PHE A 329 -11.69 -5.01 -20.17
CA PHE A 329 -12.70 -4.73 -21.21
C PHE A 329 -14.01 -4.23 -20.59
N LYS A 330 -14.46 -4.87 -19.50
CA LYS A 330 -15.65 -4.45 -18.74
C LYS A 330 -15.48 -3.02 -18.21
N ALA A 331 -14.38 -2.73 -17.52
CA ALA A 331 -14.08 -1.39 -17.01
C ALA A 331 -13.96 -0.35 -18.13
N ARG A 332 -13.28 -0.67 -19.24
CA ARG A 332 -13.11 0.27 -20.36
C ARG A 332 -14.44 0.60 -21.03
N ARG A 333 -15.28 -0.41 -21.29
CA ARG A 333 -16.61 -0.22 -21.89
C ARG A 333 -17.48 0.66 -21.01
N MET A 334 -17.46 0.38 -19.72
CA MET A 334 -18.21 1.10 -18.69
C MET A 334 -17.81 2.58 -18.62
N LEU A 335 -16.52 2.90 -18.67
CA LEU A 335 -16.02 4.25 -18.37
C LEU A 335 -15.86 5.15 -19.60
N THR A 336 -15.85 4.59 -20.81
CA THR A 336 -15.67 5.38 -22.05
C THR A 336 -16.69 6.52 -22.22
N PRO A 337 -17.99 6.37 -21.86
CA PRO A 337 -18.96 7.46 -21.97
C PRO A 337 -18.60 8.73 -21.18
N THR A 338 -17.96 8.61 -20.00
CA THR A 338 -17.59 9.78 -19.17
C THR A 338 -16.49 10.65 -19.75
N PHE A 339 -15.72 10.13 -20.70
CA PHE A 339 -14.66 10.87 -21.39
C PHE A 339 -15.04 11.20 -22.83
N HIS A 340 -16.33 11.10 -23.17
CA HIS A 340 -16.84 11.50 -24.47
C HIS A 340 -16.86 13.02 -24.61
N PHE A 341 -16.72 13.50 -25.85
CA PHE A 341 -16.48 14.90 -26.19
C PHE A 341 -17.47 15.90 -25.56
N ASN A 342 -18.74 15.52 -25.48
CA ASN A 342 -19.80 16.41 -25.00
C ASN A 342 -19.65 16.77 -23.51
N ILE A 343 -19.03 15.91 -22.70
CA ILE A 343 -18.80 16.16 -21.27
C ILE A 343 -17.60 17.09 -21.07
N LEU A 344 -16.60 17.01 -21.97
CA LEU A 344 -15.38 17.80 -21.88
C LEU A 344 -15.62 19.31 -21.94
N HIS A 345 -16.69 19.76 -22.62
CA HIS A 345 -17.08 21.17 -22.65
C HIS A 345 -17.33 21.73 -21.24
N LYS A 346 -17.97 20.97 -20.35
CA LYS A 346 -18.22 21.41 -18.96
C LYS A 346 -16.95 21.44 -18.12
N TYR A 347 -15.98 20.58 -18.42
CA TYR A 347 -14.71 20.57 -17.71
C TYR A 347 -13.87 21.81 -18.00
N VAL A 348 -14.08 22.46 -19.15
CA VAL A 348 -13.41 23.74 -19.47
C VAL A 348 -13.77 24.82 -18.44
N GLU A 349 -15.01 24.86 -17.93
CA GLU A 349 -15.40 25.82 -16.86
C GLU A 349 -14.54 25.60 -15.60
N VAL A 350 -14.45 24.35 -15.14
CA VAL A 350 -13.61 23.98 -13.99
C VAL A 350 -12.12 24.28 -14.26
N PHE A 351 -11.64 24.02 -15.48
CA PHE A 351 -10.25 24.33 -15.85
C PHE A 351 -9.98 25.84 -15.74
N ASN A 352 -10.91 26.68 -16.17
CA ASN A 352 -10.79 28.14 -16.03
C ASN A 352 -10.78 28.56 -14.56
N GLU A 353 -11.75 28.10 -13.77
CA GLU A 353 -11.88 28.44 -12.34
C GLU A 353 -10.63 28.08 -11.54
N GLN A 354 -10.17 26.83 -11.66
CA GLN A 354 -8.99 26.36 -10.96
C GLN A 354 -7.71 27.02 -11.47
N SER A 355 -7.64 27.37 -12.76
CA SER A 355 -6.49 28.11 -13.32
C SER A 355 -6.42 29.52 -12.75
N LYS A 356 -7.55 30.22 -12.59
CA LYS A 356 -7.57 31.54 -11.93
C LYS A 356 -7.06 31.48 -10.50
N ILE A 357 -7.48 30.47 -9.73
CA ILE A 357 -6.96 30.23 -8.38
C ILE A 357 -5.44 30.00 -8.40
N LEU A 358 -4.94 29.21 -9.34
CA LEU A 358 -3.51 29.01 -9.52
C LEU A 358 -2.80 30.34 -9.81
N LEU A 359 -3.34 31.15 -10.73
CA LEU A 359 -2.77 32.46 -11.08
C LEU A 359 -2.74 33.41 -9.87
N GLU A 360 -3.77 33.44 -9.02
CA GLU A 360 -3.80 34.21 -7.77
C GLU A 360 -2.65 33.82 -6.83
N ILE A 361 -2.39 32.51 -6.71
CA ILE A 361 -1.31 31.99 -5.87
C ILE A 361 0.05 32.35 -6.47
N LEU A 362 0.22 32.17 -7.77
CA LEU A 362 1.47 32.47 -8.48
C LEU A 362 1.79 33.97 -8.55
N ASN A 363 0.77 34.84 -8.48
CA ASN A 363 0.95 36.29 -8.52
C ASN A 363 1.83 36.82 -7.37
N ARG A 364 1.94 36.07 -6.27
CA ARG A 364 2.84 36.41 -5.14
C ARG A 364 4.32 36.32 -5.49
N HIS A 365 4.66 35.56 -6.52
CA HIS A 365 6.04 35.37 -7.03
C HIS A 365 6.32 36.21 -8.28
N CYS A 366 5.32 36.95 -8.78
CA CYS A 366 5.45 37.75 -9.99
C CYS A 366 6.26 39.02 -9.69
N ASP A 367 7.22 39.34 -10.56
CA ASP A 367 8.06 40.55 -10.49
C ASP A 367 8.92 40.67 -9.20
N THR A 368 9.01 39.61 -8.38
CA THR A 368 9.83 39.59 -7.15
C THR A 368 11.32 39.33 -7.42
N ASN A 369 11.66 38.96 -8.65
CA ASN A 369 12.97 38.42 -9.04
C ASN A 369 13.39 37.12 -8.34
N GLU A 370 12.49 36.51 -7.58
CA GLU A 370 12.76 35.25 -6.90
C GLU A 370 12.60 34.07 -7.86
N THR A 371 13.41 33.03 -7.62
CA THR A 371 13.28 31.74 -8.30
C THR A 371 12.54 30.78 -7.40
N PHE A 372 11.47 30.16 -7.91
CA PHE A 372 10.70 29.17 -7.15
C PHE A 372 10.38 27.93 -8.00
N ASP A 373 10.17 26.79 -7.35
CA ASP A 373 9.71 25.57 -8.01
C ASP A 373 8.19 25.61 -8.19
N VAL A 374 7.72 25.58 -9.43
CA VAL A 374 6.28 25.62 -9.74
C VAL A 374 5.59 24.25 -9.56
N LEU A 375 6.33 23.13 -9.52
CA LEU A 375 5.76 21.78 -9.51
C LEU A 375 4.84 21.49 -8.30
N PRO A 376 5.17 21.90 -7.05
CA PRO A 376 4.28 21.68 -5.92
C PRO A 376 2.91 22.35 -6.08
N TYR A 377 2.88 23.56 -6.65
CA TYR A 377 1.65 24.29 -6.93
C TYR A 377 0.81 23.57 -7.99
N LEU A 378 1.45 23.14 -9.08
CA LEU A 378 0.79 22.40 -10.15
C LEU A 378 0.18 21.09 -9.65
N ARG A 379 0.86 20.37 -8.75
CA ARG A 379 0.31 19.12 -8.20
C ARG A 379 -0.94 19.33 -7.35
N CYS A 380 -0.99 20.40 -6.56
CA CYS A 380 -2.21 20.74 -5.83
C CYS A 380 -3.33 21.17 -6.79
N TYR A 381 -3.00 21.94 -7.83
CA TYR A 381 -3.91 22.30 -8.92
C TYR A 381 -4.50 21.04 -9.60
N GLY A 382 -3.68 20.07 -9.99
CA GLY A 382 -4.15 18.85 -10.64
C GLY A 382 -5.05 17.98 -9.74
N LEU A 383 -4.88 18.04 -8.41
CA LEU A 383 -5.80 17.39 -7.47
C LEU A 383 -7.18 18.05 -7.44
N ASP A 384 -7.25 19.38 -7.46
CA ASP A 384 -8.53 20.11 -7.52
C ASP A 384 -9.22 19.88 -8.86
N ILE A 385 -8.48 19.94 -9.98
CA ILE A 385 -9.02 19.68 -11.32
C ILE A 385 -9.71 18.32 -11.38
N ILE A 386 -9.03 17.24 -11.01
CA ILE A 386 -9.60 15.89 -11.14
C ILE A 386 -10.72 15.63 -10.13
N ALA A 387 -10.65 16.21 -8.93
CA ALA A 387 -11.68 16.08 -7.92
C ALA A 387 -12.98 16.80 -8.34
N GLU A 388 -12.89 18.02 -8.87
CA GLU A 388 -14.07 18.79 -9.28
C GLU A 388 -14.67 18.28 -10.59
N THR A 389 -13.85 17.95 -11.58
CA THR A 389 -14.34 17.46 -12.88
C THR A 389 -14.89 16.04 -12.79
N ALA A 390 -14.03 15.07 -12.49
CA ALA A 390 -14.38 13.66 -12.56
C ALA A 390 -15.15 13.18 -11.32
N MET A 391 -14.82 13.69 -10.12
CA MET A 391 -15.52 13.28 -8.90
C MET A 391 -16.69 14.19 -8.53
N GLY A 392 -16.72 15.42 -9.03
CA GLY A 392 -17.77 16.38 -8.70
C GLY A 392 -17.67 16.95 -7.27
N VAL A 393 -16.46 16.98 -6.69
CA VAL A 393 -16.23 17.42 -5.30
C VAL A 393 -15.07 18.41 -5.25
N GLY A 394 -15.33 19.62 -4.76
CA GLY A 394 -14.29 20.62 -4.46
C GLY A 394 -13.53 20.27 -3.19
N ILE A 395 -12.21 20.05 -3.31
CA ILE A 395 -11.35 19.70 -2.17
C ILE A 395 -10.44 20.84 -1.72
N ASN A 396 -10.29 21.89 -2.55
CA ASN A 396 -9.48 23.07 -2.29
C ASN A 396 -8.03 22.72 -1.88
N ALA A 397 -7.40 21.80 -2.62
CA ALA A 397 -6.04 21.34 -2.44
C ALA A 397 -5.02 22.45 -2.64
N GLN A 398 -5.27 23.41 -3.53
CA GLN A 398 -4.39 24.55 -3.80
C GLN A 398 -4.18 25.49 -2.61
N LYS A 399 -5.18 25.63 -1.73
CA LYS A 399 -5.13 26.53 -0.56
C LYS A 399 -4.96 25.80 0.78
N SER A 400 -4.84 24.47 0.79
CA SER A 400 -4.81 23.67 2.03
C SER A 400 -3.54 22.84 2.23
N ASP A 401 -3.05 22.81 3.46
CA ASP A 401 -1.91 21.95 3.87
C ASP A 401 -2.21 20.45 3.68
N PHE A 402 -3.50 20.09 3.74
CA PHE A 402 -3.95 18.72 3.49
C PHE A 402 -3.75 18.33 2.02
N GLY A 403 -4.01 19.23 1.08
CA GLY A 403 -3.74 19.01 -0.35
C GLY A 403 -2.26 18.73 -0.62
N TYR A 404 -1.38 19.55 -0.05
CA TYR A 404 0.07 19.36 -0.13
C TYR A 404 0.52 18.03 0.48
N SER A 405 -0.01 17.66 1.65
CA SER A 405 0.29 16.38 2.28
C SER A 405 -0.13 15.18 1.42
N CYS A 406 -1.26 15.29 0.71
CA CYS A 406 -1.74 14.25 -0.20
C CYS A 406 -0.87 14.13 -1.46
N SER A 407 -0.46 15.25 -2.06
CA SER A 407 0.42 15.24 -3.23
C SER A 407 1.80 14.65 -2.91
N MET A 408 2.35 14.96 -1.74
CA MET A 408 3.59 14.36 -1.25
C MET A 408 3.46 12.86 -0.94
N GLY A 409 2.32 12.45 -0.39
CA GLY A 409 2.00 11.03 -0.16
C GLY A 409 1.96 10.24 -1.47
N LEU A 410 1.30 10.79 -2.50
CA LEU A 410 1.23 10.21 -3.83
C LEU A 410 2.61 10.12 -4.49
N GLN A 411 3.39 11.21 -4.46
CA GLN A 411 4.77 11.20 -4.98
C GLN A 411 5.61 10.10 -4.32
N SER A 412 5.54 9.99 -2.99
CA SER A 412 6.30 8.98 -2.25
C SER A 412 5.89 7.55 -2.64
N ALA A 413 4.59 7.33 -2.87
CA ALA A 413 4.09 6.05 -3.36
C ALA A 413 4.61 5.75 -4.77
N GLU A 414 4.57 6.72 -5.68
CA GLU A 414 5.08 6.57 -7.05
C GLU A 414 6.58 6.24 -7.11
N GLU A 415 7.38 6.88 -6.26
CA GLU A 415 8.80 6.61 -6.15
C GLU A 415 9.10 5.21 -5.64
N LEU A 416 8.35 4.74 -4.64
CA LEU A 416 8.48 3.38 -4.12
C LEU A 416 8.00 2.34 -5.14
N MET A 417 6.86 2.57 -5.80
CA MET A 417 6.37 1.69 -6.87
C MET A 417 7.40 1.59 -8.00
N TRP A 418 7.94 2.71 -8.45
CA TRP A 418 9.00 2.72 -9.46
C TRP A 418 10.24 1.95 -9.00
N ALA A 419 10.68 2.13 -7.76
CA ALA A 419 11.77 1.35 -7.18
C ALA A 419 11.47 -0.16 -7.18
N GLY A 420 10.24 -0.56 -6.87
CA GLY A 420 9.79 -1.95 -6.95
C GLY A 420 9.89 -2.52 -8.37
N ILE A 421 9.57 -1.72 -9.39
CA ILE A 421 9.68 -2.10 -10.80
C ILE A 421 11.15 -2.19 -11.23
N THR A 422 11.98 -1.21 -10.88
CA THR A 422 13.34 -1.11 -11.44
C THR A 422 14.40 -1.96 -10.73
N TYR A 423 14.16 -2.34 -9.48
CA TYR A 423 15.14 -3.05 -8.67
C TYR A 423 14.73 -4.52 -8.45
N PRO A 424 15.36 -5.49 -9.14
CA PRO A 424 14.92 -6.88 -9.14
C PRO A 424 14.95 -7.56 -7.76
N TRP A 425 15.75 -7.09 -6.81
CA TRP A 425 15.74 -7.62 -5.44
C TRP A 425 14.41 -7.39 -4.73
N TYR A 426 13.65 -6.35 -5.09
CA TYR A 426 12.29 -6.15 -4.58
C TYR A 426 11.26 -7.08 -5.25
N TRP A 427 11.60 -7.82 -6.30
CA TRP A 427 10.67 -8.83 -6.84
C TRP A 427 10.60 -10.05 -5.91
N PHE A 428 11.66 -10.30 -5.15
CA PHE A 428 11.69 -11.35 -4.15
C PHE A 428 11.00 -10.90 -2.85
N ALA A 429 9.87 -11.54 -2.53
CA ALA A 429 9.01 -11.16 -1.41
C ALA A 429 9.73 -11.10 -0.04
N PRO A 430 10.63 -12.04 0.32
CA PRO A 430 11.37 -11.96 1.58
C PRO A 430 12.23 -10.69 1.72
N ILE A 431 12.91 -10.24 0.66
CA ILE A 431 13.71 -9.00 0.68
C ILE A 431 12.80 -7.78 0.89
N ARG A 432 11.64 -7.74 0.21
CA ARG A 432 10.65 -6.65 0.43
C ARG A 432 10.15 -6.59 1.86
N TRP A 433 9.88 -7.75 2.45
CA TRP A 433 9.36 -7.84 3.81
C TRP A 433 10.43 -7.40 4.83
N LEU A 434 11.66 -7.96 4.75
CA LEU A 434 12.77 -7.62 5.66
C LEU A 434 13.19 -6.15 5.57
N SER A 435 13.15 -5.54 4.38
CA SER A 435 13.51 -4.13 4.19
C SER A 435 12.41 -3.13 4.57
N GLY A 436 11.25 -3.62 5.05
CA GLY A 436 10.08 -2.78 5.33
C GLY A 436 9.52 -2.07 4.10
N PHE A 437 9.88 -2.48 2.89
CA PHE A 437 9.50 -1.84 1.64
C PHE A 437 7.98 -1.83 1.47
N THR A 438 7.33 -3.00 1.66
CA THR A 438 5.88 -3.15 1.50
C THR A 438 5.12 -2.26 2.50
N TRP A 439 5.60 -2.16 3.74
CA TRP A 439 4.97 -1.29 4.75
C TRP A 439 5.10 0.19 4.39
N ARG A 440 6.27 0.64 3.93
CA ARG A 440 6.47 2.03 3.48
C ARG A 440 5.58 2.37 2.30
N LEU A 441 5.51 1.49 1.30
CA LEU A 441 4.65 1.68 0.13
C LEU A 441 3.18 1.78 0.55
N LYS A 442 2.72 0.84 1.39
CA LYS A 442 1.35 0.84 1.91
C LYS A 442 1.04 2.15 2.68
N ARG A 443 1.93 2.58 3.57
CA ARG A 443 1.77 3.83 4.33
C ARG A 443 1.62 5.04 3.40
N SER A 444 2.43 5.15 2.36
CA SER A 444 2.34 6.23 1.37
C SER A 444 1.04 6.18 0.58
N CYS A 445 0.62 4.99 0.12
CA CYS A 445 -0.67 4.79 -0.54
C CYS A 445 -1.84 5.15 0.39
N ASP A 446 -1.78 4.79 1.68
CA ASP A 446 -2.84 5.07 2.65
C ASP A 446 -3.04 6.58 2.89
N VAL A 447 -1.98 7.40 2.81
CA VAL A 447 -2.11 8.86 2.87
C VAL A 447 -3.02 9.36 1.75
N TYR A 448 -2.76 8.90 0.54
CA TYR A 448 -3.53 9.28 -0.64
C TYR A 448 -4.94 8.69 -0.63
N LYS A 449 -5.08 7.41 -0.27
CA LYS A 449 -6.38 6.71 -0.19
C LYS A 449 -7.33 7.34 0.85
N ARG A 450 -6.81 8.08 1.85
CA ARG A 450 -7.68 8.88 2.74
C ARG A 450 -8.39 10.00 2.00
N LEU A 451 -7.74 10.66 1.05
CA LEU A 451 -8.37 11.70 0.22
C LEU A 451 -9.46 11.09 -0.66
N THR A 452 -9.16 10.00 -1.37
CA THR A 452 -10.13 9.36 -2.27
C THR A 452 -11.33 8.83 -1.50
N LYS A 453 -11.13 8.22 -0.32
CA LYS A 453 -12.23 7.80 0.57
C LYS A 453 -13.11 8.97 1.02
N LYS A 454 -12.52 10.13 1.36
CA LYS A 454 -13.29 11.34 1.71
C LYS A 454 -14.13 11.83 0.54
N VAL A 455 -13.56 11.86 -0.67
CA VAL A 455 -14.27 12.26 -1.90
C VAL A 455 -15.42 11.31 -2.19
N ILE A 456 -15.19 10.00 -2.13
CA ILE A 456 -16.24 8.99 -2.33
C ILE A 456 -17.35 9.15 -1.29
N ALA A 457 -17.00 9.32 0.00
CA ALA A 457 -17.99 9.48 1.07
C ALA A 457 -18.83 10.76 0.90
N ALA A 458 -18.20 11.88 0.53
CA ALA A 458 -18.90 13.13 0.27
C ALA A 458 -19.89 12.98 -0.90
N LYS A 459 -19.43 12.37 -1.99
CA LYS A 459 -20.27 12.19 -3.17
C LYS A 459 -21.38 11.16 -2.97
N LYS A 460 -21.09 10.07 -2.25
CA LYS A 460 -22.10 9.07 -1.87
C LYS A 460 -23.22 9.69 -1.04
N LYS A 461 -22.88 10.56 -0.07
CA LYS A 461 -23.86 11.30 0.72
C LYS A 461 -24.75 12.20 -0.14
N GLU A 462 -24.17 12.91 -1.11
CA GLU A 462 -24.93 13.72 -2.07
C GLU A 462 -25.86 12.83 -2.91
N TRP A 463 -25.34 11.72 -3.45
CA TRP A 463 -26.10 10.77 -4.27
C TRP A 463 -27.30 10.17 -3.52
N GLU A 464 -27.09 9.76 -2.27
CA GLU A 464 -28.14 9.19 -1.41
C GLU A 464 -29.20 10.23 -0.98
N SER A 465 -28.88 11.53 -1.04
CA SER A 465 -29.83 12.60 -0.72
C SER A 465 -30.76 12.99 -1.87
N LEU A 466 -30.55 12.45 -3.08
CA LEU A 466 -31.41 12.72 -4.24
C LEU A 466 -32.71 11.92 -4.13
N ASP A 467 -33.86 12.61 -4.15
CA ASP A 467 -35.20 12.01 -4.06
C ASP A 467 -35.43 10.91 -5.12
N ASN A 468 -34.86 11.10 -6.32
CA ASN A 468 -34.85 10.11 -7.39
C ASN A 468 -33.42 9.93 -7.88
N GLN A 469 -32.85 8.75 -7.61
CA GLN A 469 -31.54 8.38 -8.13
C GLN A 469 -31.62 8.29 -9.66
N PRO A 470 -30.91 9.15 -10.38
CA PRO A 470 -31.18 9.30 -11.80
C PRO A 470 -30.54 8.12 -12.57
N SER A 471 -31.30 7.54 -13.51
CA SER A 471 -30.84 6.44 -14.36
C SER A 471 -29.96 6.97 -15.50
N MET A 472 -29.04 6.14 -16.02
CA MET A 472 -28.14 6.53 -17.13
C MET A 472 -28.91 7.17 -18.31
N GLU A 473 -30.10 6.67 -18.63
CA GLU A 473 -30.98 7.19 -19.67
C GLU A 473 -31.56 8.56 -19.32
N ASN A 474 -32.09 8.75 -18.10
CA ASN A 474 -32.60 10.03 -17.62
C ASN A 474 -31.51 11.10 -17.51
N LEU A 475 -30.28 10.68 -17.20
CA LEU A 475 -29.09 11.53 -17.09
C LEU A 475 -28.52 11.96 -18.44
N SER A 476 -28.62 11.08 -19.44
CA SER A 476 -28.20 11.37 -20.81
C SER A 476 -29.24 12.18 -21.60
N ALA A 477 -30.53 11.95 -21.36
CA ALA A 477 -31.64 12.57 -22.11
C ALA A 477 -32.06 13.96 -21.60
N SER A 478 -31.85 14.27 -20.31
CA SER A 478 -32.36 15.53 -19.72
C SER A 478 -31.64 16.80 -20.20
N GLY A 479 -30.51 16.70 -20.90
CA GLY A 479 -29.74 17.85 -21.44
C GLY A 479 -29.15 18.81 -20.38
N LYS A 480 -29.68 18.82 -19.16
CA LYS A 480 -29.34 19.75 -18.08
C LYS A 480 -28.23 19.23 -17.17
N LYS A 481 -28.04 17.90 -17.01
CA LYS A 481 -27.04 17.34 -16.07
C LYS A 481 -26.36 16.07 -16.63
N GLN A 482 -25.35 16.26 -17.50
CA GLN A 482 -24.41 15.19 -17.87
C GLN A 482 -23.62 14.71 -16.65
N LEU A 483 -23.39 13.40 -16.57
CA LEU A 483 -22.76 12.73 -15.44
C LEU A 483 -21.26 13.00 -15.33
N ASN A 484 -20.84 13.36 -14.12
CA ASN A 484 -19.46 13.21 -13.67
C ASN A 484 -19.10 11.72 -13.64
N PHE A 485 -17.81 11.40 -13.67
CA PHE A 485 -17.33 10.02 -13.65
C PHE A 485 -17.82 9.23 -12.42
N LEU A 486 -17.80 9.83 -11.24
CA LEU A 486 -18.25 9.15 -10.01
C LEU A 486 -19.77 8.94 -9.99
N ASP A 487 -20.54 9.89 -10.53
CA ASP A 487 -21.99 9.74 -10.67
C ASP A 487 -22.35 8.64 -11.67
N LEU A 488 -21.58 8.51 -12.76
CA LEU A 488 -21.74 7.39 -13.69
C LEU A 488 -21.54 6.05 -12.94
N LEU A 489 -20.46 5.92 -12.17
CA LEU A 489 -20.18 4.69 -11.41
C LEU A 489 -21.31 4.31 -10.45
N PHE A 490 -21.92 5.28 -9.77
CA PHE A 490 -23.09 5.01 -8.92
C PHE A 490 -24.31 4.62 -9.74
N SER A 491 -24.58 5.30 -10.86
CA SER A 491 -25.76 5.02 -11.70
C SER A 491 -25.77 3.62 -12.32
N ILE A 492 -24.60 3.02 -12.55
CA ILE A 492 -24.46 1.70 -13.19
C ILE A 492 -24.03 0.60 -12.21
N ARG A 493 -23.95 0.94 -10.92
CA ARG A 493 -23.50 0.03 -9.85
C ARG A 493 -24.24 -1.30 -9.90
N ASP A 494 -25.57 -1.25 -9.90
CA ASP A 494 -26.41 -2.45 -9.86
C ASP A 494 -26.41 -3.20 -11.20
N GLN A 495 -26.38 -2.48 -12.32
CA GLN A 495 -26.31 -3.08 -13.66
C GLN A 495 -25.07 -3.95 -13.85
N TYR A 496 -23.94 -3.54 -13.26
CA TYR A 496 -22.65 -4.21 -13.42
C TYR A 496 -22.19 -4.99 -12.19
N ASN A 497 -23.01 -5.06 -11.13
CA ASN A 497 -22.69 -5.65 -9.82
C ASN A 497 -21.36 -5.10 -9.25
N LEU A 498 -21.20 -3.78 -9.21
CA LEU A 498 -19.99 -3.13 -8.70
C LEU A 498 -19.98 -3.13 -7.17
N THR A 499 -18.89 -3.63 -6.60
CA THR A 499 -18.63 -3.52 -5.16
C THR A 499 -18.14 -2.11 -4.80
N ASP A 500 -18.20 -1.77 -3.52
CA ASP A 500 -17.59 -0.51 -3.04
C ASP A 500 -16.07 -0.49 -3.29
N GLU A 501 -15.41 -1.66 -3.29
CA GLU A 501 -14.00 -1.80 -3.61
C GLU A 501 -13.73 -1.55 -5.11
N ASP A 502 -14.57 -2.07 -6.00
CA ASP A 502 -14.46 -1.78 -7.45
C ASP A 502 -14.58 -0.27 -7.73
N ILE A 503 -15.53 0.41 -7.07
CA ILE A 503 -15.68 1.87 -7.19
C ILE A 503 -14.43 2.58 -6.64
N CYS A 504 -13.93 2.16 -5.48
CA CYS A 504 -12.71 2.73 -4.89
C CYS A 504 -11.50 2.56 -5.82
N ASP A 505 -11.35 1.41 -6.46
CA ASP A 505 -10.25 1.10 -7.36
C ASP A 505 -10.28 1.97 -8.62
N GLN A 506 -11.47 2.17 -9.21
CA GLN A 506 -11.62 3.11 -10.32
C GLN A 506 -11.34 4.55 -9.87
N VAL A 507 -11.90 5.01 -8.75
CA VAL A 507 -11.65 6.37 -8.24
C VAL A 507 -10.16 6.60 -7.95
N ASN A 508 -9.48 5.66 -7.28
CA ASN A 508 -8.04 5.74 -7.02
C ASN A 508 -7.24 5.84 -8.33
N THR A 509 -7.65 5.09 -9.36
CA THR A 509 -7.01 5.13 -10.69
C THR A 509 -7.11 6.52 -11.32
N PHE A 510 -8.32 7.08 -11.40
CA PHE A 510 -8.54 8.36 -12.08
C PHE A 510 -7.99 9.54 -11.32
N MET A 511 -8.19 9.58 -9.99
CA MET A 511 -7.62 10.62 -9.13
C MET A 511 -6.09 10.67 -9.24
N SER A 512 -5.42 9.51 -9.24
CA SER A 512 -3.96 9.45 -9.29
C SER A 512 -3.42 9.80 -10.68
N ALA A 513 -4.00 9.22 -11.74
CA ALA A 513 -3.53 9.45 -13.11
C ALA A 513 -3.82 10.87 -13.60
N GLY A 514 -4.97 11.43 -13.23
CA GLY A 514 -5.41 12.76 -13.66
C GLY A 514 -4.72 13.92 -12.96
N SER A 515 -4.14 13.71 -11.77
CA SER A 515 -3.47 14.79 -11.01
C SER A 515 -1.99 14.95 -11.39
N ASN A 516 -1.13 14.04 -10.93
CA ASN A 516 0.33 14.19 -11.03
C ASN A 516 0.83 14.21 -12.49
N GLY A 517 0.26 13.39 -13.37
CA GLY A 517 0.73 13.25 -14.74
C GLY A 517 0.55 14.53 -15.56
N VAL A 518 -0.62 15.15 -15.48
CA VAL A 518 -0.91 16.40 -16.21
C VAL A 518 -0.15 17.57 -15.59
N SER A 519 -0.11 17.64 -14.26
CA SER A 519 0.65 18.65 -13.51
C SER A 519 2.14 18.68 -13.91
N ALA A 520 2.76 17.50 -14.01
CA ALA A 520 4.16 17.40 -14.45
C ALA A 520 4.34 17.85 -15.90
N GLN A 521 3.40 17.50 -16.78
CA GLN A 521 3.45 17.90 -18.19
C GLN A 521 3.24 19.42 -18.38
N ILE A 522 2.37 20.07 -17.61
CA ILE A 522 2.25 21.53 -17.57
C ILE A 522 3.59 22.14 -17.16
N GLY A 523 4.21 21.62 -16.10
CA GLY A 523 5.52 22.08 -15.64
C GLY A 523 6.63 21.93 -16.70
N PHE A 524 6.68 20.79 -17.41
CA PHE A 524 7.61 20.61 -18.53
C PHE A 524 7.35 21.59 -19.67
N ASN A 525 6.09 21.92 -19.97
CA ASN A 525 5.76 22.92 -21.00
C ASN A 525 6.24 24.31 -20.60
N LEU A 526 5.96 24.73 -19.37
CA LEU A 526 6.42 26.01 -18.83
C LEU A 526 7.95 26.10 -18.83
N PHE A 527 8.62 25.02 -18.45
CA PHE A 527 10.09 24.95 -18.43
C PHE A 527 10.70 24.94 -19.84
N ALA A 528 10.08 24.25 -20.79
CA ALA A 528 10.55 24.21 -22.18
C ALA A 528 10.39 25.57 -22.87
N LEU A 529 9.24 26.22 -22.70
CA LEU A 529 8.96 27.55 -23.23
C LEU A 529 9.74 28.65 -22.49
N GLY A 530 10.02 28.47 -21.20
CA GLY A 530 10.82 29.40 -20.40
C GLY A 530 12.28 29.47 -20.82
N HIS A 531 12.82 28.39 -21.41
CA HIS A 531 14.14 28.41 -22.06
C HIS A 531 14.13 29.04 -23.45
N ARG A 532 12.97 29.09 -24.11
CA ARG A 532 12.84 29.37 -25.53
C ARG A 532 11.87 30.54 -25.75
N GLN A 533 12.32 31.73 -25.37
CA GLN A 533 11.51 32.94 -25.36
C GLN A 533 10.90 33.26 -26.75
N ASN A 534 11.59 32.93 -27.85
CA ASN A 534 11.04 33.12 -29.20
C ASN A 534 9.77 32.29 -29.44
N TYR A 535 9.74 31.03 -28.99
CA TYR A 535 8.54 30.18 -29.12
C TYR A 535 7.47 30.60 -28.12
N GLN A 536 7.86 31.01 -26.91
CA GLN A 536 6.92 31.55 -25.92
C GLN A 536 6.22 32.80 -26.45
N GLU A 537 6.95 33.71 -27.11
CA GLU A 537 6.39 34.92 -27.68
C GLU A 537 5.42 34.63 -28.82
N LYS A 538 5.77 33.70 -29.73
CA LYS A 538 4.85 33.27 -30.79
C LYS A 538 3.55 32.64 -30.22
N ALA A 539 3.65 31.88 -29.13
CA ALA A 539 2.48 31.36 -28.43
C ALA A 539 1.67 32.47 -27.75
N TYR A 540 2.33 33.43 -27.11
CA TYR A 540 1.68 34.59 -26.50
C TYR A 540 0.91 35.43 -27.53
N GLU A 541 1.51 35.73 -28.68
CA GLU A 541 0.85 36.48 -29.76
C GLU A 541 -0.37 35.74 -30.33
N GLU A 542 -0.30 34.40 -30.46
CA GLU A 542 -1.48 33.60 -30.78
C GLU A 542 -2.57 33.72 -29.72
N ILE A 543 -2.22 33.56 -28.45
CA ILE A 543 -3.16 33.64 -27.32
C ILE A 543 -3.83 35.02 -27.29
N LYS A 544 -3.05 36.09 -27.45
CA LYS A 544 -3.54 37.48 -27.49
C LYS A 544 -4.49 37.70 -28.66
N ARG A 545 -4.15 37.19 -29.86
CA ARG A 545 -5.01 37.29 -31.04
C ARG A 545 -6.34 36.55 -30.87
N VAL A 546 -6.33 35.37 -30.25
CA VAL A 546 -7.52 34.53 -30.09
C VAL A 546 -8.42 35.04 -28.95
N LEU A 547 -7.84 35.37 -27.79
CA LEU A 547 -8.59 35.75 -26.59
C LEU A 547 -8.83 37.26 -26.46
N GLY A 548 -8.22 38.07 -27.34
CA GLY A 548 -8.31 39.53 -27.31
C GLY A 548 -7.75 40.18 -26.03
N GLU A 549 -8.11 41.44 -25.83
CA GLU A 549 -7.64 42.26 -24.70
C GLU A 549 -8.51 42.10 -23.44
N THR A 550 -9.78 41.70 -23.59
CA THR A 550 -10.70 41.53 -22.45
C THR A 550 -10.47 40.20 -21.75
N GLU A 551 -10.28 40.21 -20.44
CA GLU A 551 -10.16 39.00 -19.63
C GLU A 551 -11.52 38.29 -19.55
N HIS A 552 -11.63 37.16 -20.25
CA HIS A 552 -12.81 36.28 -20.24
C HIS A 552 -12.37 34.82 -20.09
N ASP A 553 -13.32 33.95 -19.75
CA ASP A 553 -13.07 32.52 -19.68
C ASP A 553 -12.79 31.95 -21.06
N ILE A 554 -11.77 31.09 -21.13
CA ILE A 554 -11.38 30.39 -22.35
C ILE A 554 -12.51 29.43 -22.70
N THR A 555 -13.07 29.59 -23.88
CA THR A 555 -14.15 28.76 -24.40
C THR A 555 -13.61 27.57 -25.18
N PHE A 556 -14.49 26.64 -25.51
CA PHE A 556 -14.13 25.51 -26.35
C PHE A 556 -13.72 25.91 -27.77
N ASP A 557 -14.31 26.98 -28.31
CA ASP A 557 -13.96 27.47 -29.64
C ASP A 557 -12.60 28.17 -29.64
N ASP A 558 -12.24 28.88 -28.56
CA ASP A 558 -10.90 29.43 -28.39
C ASP A 558 -9.83 28.33 -28.41
N ILE A 559 -10.07 27.21 -27.71
CA ILE A 559 -9.14 26.07 -27.66
C ILE A 559 -8.83 25.52 -29.06
N LYS A 560 -9.81 25.51 -29.99
CA LYS A 560 -9.60 25.04 -31.37
C LYS A 560 -8.67 25.95 -32.16
N GLU A 561 -8.64 27.23 -31.82
CA GLU A 561 -7.85 28.25 -32.54
C GLU A 561 -6.44 28.45 -31.97
N LEU A 562 -6.16 27.94 -30.76
CA LEU A 562 -4.82 27.91 -30.13
C LEU A 562 -3.89 26.83 -30.74
N LYS A 563 -3.74 26.86 -32.06
CA LYS A 563 -3.08 25.80 -32.86
C LYS A 563 -1.58 25.71 -32.56
N TYR A 564 -0.90 26.83 -32.41
CA TYR A 564 0.53 26.88 -32.13
C TYR A 564 0.83 26.47 -30.67
N LEU A 565 0.00 26.88 -29.71
CA LEU A 565 0.11 26.38 -28.33
C LEU A 565 -0.03 24.85 -28.29
N TYR A 566 -0.98 24.29 -29.06
CA TYR A 566 -1.12 22.83 -29.19
C TYR A 566 0.14 22.15 -29.77
N GLN A 567 0.78 22.77 -30.77
CA GLN A 567 2.06 22.29 -31.32
C GLN A 567 3.16 22.29 -30.24
N CYS A 568 3.28 23.35 -29.46
CA CYS A 568 4.22 23.42 -28.33
C CYS A 568 3.96 22.31 -27.31
N ILE A 569 2.69 22.07 -26.95
CA ILE A 569 2.30 20.98 -26.04
C ILE A 569 2.71 19.62 -26.60
N CYS A 570 2.50 19.41 -27.90
CA CYS A 570 2.84 18.17 -28.56
C CYS A 570 4.36 17.96 -28.65
N GLU A 571 5.14 19.00 -28.95
CA GLU A 571 6.59 18.92 -29.00
C GLU A 571 7.19 18.69 -27.60
N THR A 572 6.67 19.35 -26.58
CA THR A 572 7.05 19.04 -25.19
C THR A 572 6.69 17.60 -24.84
N SER A 573 5.50 17.11 -25.21
CA SER A 573 5.09 15.71 -24.92
C SER A 573 5.94 14.68 -25.68
N ARG A 574 6.43 15.03 -26.88
CA ARG A 574 7.35 14.21 -27.66
C ARG A 574 8.70 14.08 -26.96
N ILE A 575 9.24 15.19 -26.45
CA ILE A 575 10.54 15.24 -25.79
C ILE A 575 10.44 14.70 -24.36
N THR A 576 9.49 15.14 -23.55
CA THR A 576 9.34 14.71 -22.15
C THR A 576 8.02 13.97 -21.96
N PRO A 577 7.83 12.78 -22.57
CA PRO A 577 6.57 12.07 -22.42
C PRO A 577 6.38 11.60 -21.00
N ASN A 578 5.20 11.89 -20.44
CA ASN A 578 4.90 11.50 -19.06
C ASN A 578 5.09 10.00 -18.80
N VAL A 579 4.77 9.14 -19.77
CA VAL A 579 5.04 7.70 -19.71
C VAL A 579 6.10 7.34 -20.75
N ILE A 580 7.23 6.77 -20.31
CA ILE A 580 8.37 6.48 -21.20
C ILE A 580 8.27 5.14 -21.93
N ALA A 581 7.57 4.16 -21.34
CA ALA A 581 7.43 2.82 -21.87
C ALA A 581 6.15 2.15 -21.34
N ILE A 582 5.56 1.27 -22.16
CA ILE A 582 4.35 0.52 -21.79
C ILE A 582 4.54 -0.97 -22.08
N GLY A 583 4.25 -1.81 -21.08
CA GLY A 583 4.44 -3.26 -21.13
C GLY A 583 3.20 -4.04 -21.55
N ARG A 584 3.40 -5.16 -22.25
CA ARG A 584 2.43 -6.24 -22.50
C ARG A 584 3.10 -7.60 -22.29
N LYS A 585 2.38 -8.53 -21.67
CA LYS A 585 2.79 -9.93 -21.59
C LYS A 585 2.08 -10.71 -22.69
N LEU A 586 2.85 -11.37 -23.56
CA LEU A 586 2.28 -12.19 -24.62
C LEU A 586 1.71 -13.48 -24.02
N HIS A 587 0.51 -13.87 -24.46
CA HIS A 587 -0.13 -15.14 -24.08
C HIS A 587 -0.33 -16.07 -25.30
N ILE A 588 0.14 -15.61 -26.47
CA ILE A 588 0.18 -16.34 -27.74
C ILE A 588 1.55 -16.09 -28.39
N ASP A 589 1.99 -17.02 -29.22
CA ASP A 589 3.10 -16.79 -30.12
C ASP A 589 2.70 -15.71 -31.14
N LEU A 590 3.58 -14.75 -31.41
CA LEU A 590 3.28 -13.57 -32.21
C LEU A 590 4.41 -13.26 -33.18
N ASP A 591 4.10 -13.06 -34.46
CA ASP A 591 5.05 -12.50 -35.40
C ASP A 591 5.17 -10.98 -35.20
N ILE A 592 6.37 -10.51 -34.88
CA ILE A 592 6.70 -9.09 -34.77
C ILE A 592 7.71 -8.76 -35.87
N CYS A 593 7.22 -8.23 -36.99
CA CYS A 593 8.05 -7.82 -38.13
C CYS A 593 8.97 -8.94 -38.65
N GLY A 594 8.42 -10.15 -38.83
CA GLY A 594 9.14 -11.33 -39.32
C GLY A 594 9.93 -12.10 -38.24
N TYR A 595 9.76 -11.75 -36.97
CA TYR A 595 10.31 -12.49 -35.84
C TYR A 595 9.19 -13.15 -35.05
N THR A 596 9.17 -14.48 -35.03
CA THR A 596 8.25 -15.23 -34.15
C THR A 596 8.70 -15.10 -32.70
N VAL A 597 7.89 -14.45 -31.88
CA VAL A 597 8.11 -14.24 -30.45
C VAL A 597 7.19 -15.17 -29.67
N PRO A 598 7.73 -16.01 -28.76
CA PRO A 598 6.91 -16.99 -28.04
C PRO A 598 6.01 -16.35 -26.97
N ALA A 599 4.88 -17.00 -26.69
CA ALA A 599 4.05 -16.73 -25.53
C ALA A 599 4.87 -16.73 -24.23
N GLY A 600 4.46 -15.91 -23.25
CA GLY A 600 5.19 -15.67 -22.00
C GLY A 600 6.20 -14.53 -22.09
N THR A 601 6.61 -14.12 -23.28
CA THR A 601 7.56 -13.00 -23.46
C THR A 601 6.94 -11.67 -23.06
N ILE A 602 7.71 -10.83 -22.36
CA ILE A 602 7.33 -9.46 -22.06
C ILE A 602 7.81 -8.52 -23.17
N CYS A 603 6.90 -7.72 -23.71
CA CYS A 603 7.21 -6.69 -24.70
C CYS A 603 6.92 -5.30 -24.11
N TYR A 604 7.91 -4.41 -24.09
CA TYR A 604 7.73 -2.99 -23.82
C TYR A 604 7.82 -2.19 -25.11
N VAL A 605 6.83 -1.33 -25.35
CA VAL A 605 6.95 -0.27 -26.36
C VAL A 605 7.60 0.94 -25.70
N SER A 606 8.77 1.36 -26.20
CA SER A 606 9.44 2.59 -25.76
C SER A 606 8.82 3.78 -26.46
N LEU A 607 7.87 4.45 -25.80
CA LEU A 607 7.25 5.67 -26.30
C LEU A 607 8.32 6.75 -26.52
N PHE A 608 9.27 6.85 -25.58
CA PHE A 608 10.39 7.78 -25.64
C PHE A 608 11.23 7.62 -26.93
N ALA A 609 11.58 6.39 -27.31
CA ALA A 609 12.39 6.14 -28.51
C ALA A 609 11.57 6.29 -29.80
N VAL A 610 10.33 5.79 -29.82
CA VAL A 610 9.45 5.89 -31.00
C VAL A 610 9.22 7.35 -31.40
N MET A 611 8.98 8.23 -30.41
CA MET A 611 8.74 9.66 -30.63
C MET A 611 10.01 10.48 -30.94
N ARG A 612 11.16 9.81 -31.07
CA ARG A 612 12.44 10.41 -31.45
C ARG A 612 13.06 9.74 -32.67
N ASP A 613 12.31 8.91 -33.39
CA ASP A 613 12.85 8.23 -34.56
C ASP A 613 13.19 9.26 -35.65
N PRO A 614 14.47 9.38 -36.07
CA PRO A 614 14.87 10.31 -37.11
C PRO A 614 14.22 10.02 -38.48
N LYS A 615 13.51 8.89 -38.64
CA LYS A 615 12.66 8.65 -39.82
C LYS A 615 11.40 9.52 -39.86
N HIS A 616 10.98 10.10 -38.74
CA HIS A 616 9.70 10.82 -38.61
C HIS A 616 9.82 12.26 -38.09
N TYR A 617 11.00 12.63 -37.57
CA TYR A 617 11.30 13.94 -37.03
C TYR A 617 12.70 14.36 -37.50
N ASP A 618 12.79 15.54 -38.09
CA ASP A 618 14.06 16.17 -38.45
C ASP A 618 14.75 16.63 -37.15
N ASN A 619 16.06 16.47 -37.00
CA ASN A 619 16.76 16.84 -35.75
C ASN A 619 15.99 16.43 -34.47
N PRO A 620 15.69 15.14 -34.25
CA PRO A 620 14.73 14.69 -33.24
C PRO A 620 15.07 15.03 -31.78
N GLU A 621 16.29 15.51 -31.52
CA GLU A 621 16.76 15.93 -30.20
C GLU A 621 16.59 17.45 -29.96
N GLU A 622 16.34 18.21 -31.02
CA GLU A 622 16.01 19.63 -30.94
C GLU A 622 14.52 19.80 -30.66
N TYR A 623 14.19 20.86 -29.93
CA TYR A 623 12.81 21.25 -29.67
C TYR A 623 12.34 22.15 -30.81
N ASP A 624 11.40 21.65 -31.61
CA ASP A 624 10.79 22.38 -32.71
C ASP A 624 9.27 22.12 -32.79
N PRO A 625 8.41 23.09 -32.41
CA PRO A 625 6.96 22.96 -32.55
C PRO A 625 6.49 22.70 -33.98
N GLU A 626 7.25 23.10 -35.00
CA GLU A 626 6.90 22.88 -36.41
C GLU A 626 6.93 21.39 -36.80
N HIS A 627 7.49 20.50 -35.95
CA HIS A 627 7.25 19.06 -36.05
C HIS A 627 5.78 18.69 -36.03
N PHE A 628 4.92 19.52 -35.44
CA PHE A 628 3.48 19.30 -35.35
C PHE A 628 2.68 20.23 -36.26
N ALA A 629 3.32 20.86 -37.24
CA ALA A 629 2.62 21.57 -38.30
C ALA A 629 1.69 20.60 -39.09
N PRO A 630 0.49 21.04 -39.51
CA PRO A 630 -0.53 20.15 -40.07
C PRO A 630 -0.03 19.27 -41.23
N GLU A 631 0.78 19.83 -42.12
CA GLU A 631 1.38 19.15 -43.27
C GLU A 631 2.40 18.07 -42.87
N LYS A 632 3.17 18.28 -41.80
CA LYS A 632 4.12 17.27 -41.29
C LYS A 632 3.38 16.14 -40.58
N VAL A 633 2.33 16.46 -39.82
CA VAL A 633 1.51 15.46 -39.12
C VAL A 633 0.75 14.57 -40.11
N LYS A 634 0.17 15.15 -41.17
CA LYS A 634 -0.61 14.42 -42.18
C LYS A 634 0.16 13.28 -42.83
N ASN A 635 1.45 13.45 -43.05
CA ASN A 635 2.32 12.47 -43.72
C ASN A 635 3.07 11.56 -42.74
N ARG A 636 2.94 11.77 -41.42
CA ARG A 636 3.62 10.98 -40.40
C ARG A 636 2.86 9.68 -40.11
N ASP A 637 3.61 8.61 -39.85
CA ASP A 637 3.02 7.36 -39.35
C ASP A 637 2.23 7.64 -38.05
N PRO A 638 0.95 7.25 -37.95
CA PRO A 638 0.14 7.42 -36.74
C PRO A 638 0.77 6.81 -35.48
N PHE A 639 1.61 5.77 -35.63
CA PHE A 639 2.32 5.13 -34.52
C PHE A 639 3.69 5.75 -34.21
N ALA A 640 4.08 6.84 -34.88
CA ALA A 640 5.31 7.59 -34.60
C ALA A 640 5.11 8.72 -33.56
N TYR A 641 3.87 9.01 -33.16
CA TYR A 641 3.54 9.94 -32.09
C TYR A 641 2.58 9.28 -31.10
N LEU A 642 3.10 8.88 -29.94
CA LEU A 642 2.37 8.05 -28.96
C LEU A 642 2.40 8.63 -27.52
N PRO A 643 2.16 9.94 -27.30
CA PRO A 643 2.20 10.52 -25.95
C PRO A 643 1.14 9.89 -25.02
N PHE A 644 0.06 9.39 -25.61
CA PHE A 644 -1.08 8.78 -24.93
C PHE A 644 -1.29 7.31 -25.32
N SER A 645 -0.27 6.64 -25.87
CA SER A 645 -0.37 5.31 -26.50
C SER A 645 -1.38 5.28 -27.67
N ALA A 646 -1.47 4.14 -28.36
CA ALA A 646 -2.44 3.88 -29.42
C ALA A 646 -3.19 2.55 -29.20
N GLY A 647 -4.15 2.27 -30.07
CA GLY A 647 -4.97 1.04 -30.08
C GLY A 647 -6.03 0.98 -28.98
N ILE A 648 -6.58 -0.21 -28.74
CA ILE A 648 -7.72 -0.42 -27.82
C ILE A 648 -7.43 -0.01 -26.37
N ARG A 649 -6.14 0.00 -25.98
CA ARG A 649 -5.64 0.34 -24.65
C ARG A 649 -4.97 1.71 -24.59
N ASN A 650 -5.30 2.62 -25.52
CA ASN A 650 -4.86 4.01 -25.46
C ASN A 650 -5.40 4.73 -24.20
N CYS A 651 -4.80 5.87 -23.86
CA CYS A 651 -5.24 6.68 -22.73
C CYS A 651 -6.68 7.16 -22.92
N ILE A 652 -7.55 6.82 -21.96
CA ILE A 652 -8.95 7.26 -21.96
C ILE A 652 -9.08 8.78 -21.74
N GLY A 653 -8.15 9.37 -20.97
CA GLY A 653 -8.14 10.79 -20.60
C GLY A 653 -7.31 11.67 -21.53
N SER A 654 -6.95 11.22 -22.74
CA SER A 654 -6.07 11.97 -23.65
C SER A 654 -6.60 13.36 -23.98
N LYS A 655 -7.88 13.48 -24.35
CA LYS A 655 -8.51 14.77 -24.65
C LYS A 655 -8.64 15.67 -23.42
N PHE A 656 -9.01 15.07 -22.28
CA PHE A 656 -9.07 15.77 -20.99
C PHE A 656 -7.74 16.46 -20.67
N ALA A 657 -6.64 15.69 -20.71
CA ALA A 657 -5.30 16.20 -20.41
C ALA A 657 -4.86 17.30 -21.38
N ILE A 658 -5.13 17.15 -22.68
CA ILE A 658 -4.81 18.19 -23.67
C ILE A 658 -5.58 19.48 -23.39
N PHE A 659 -6.89 19.40 -23.12
CA PHE A 659 -7.69 20.60 -22.86
C PHE A 659 -7.31 21.28 -21.55
N GLU A 660 -7.05 20.51 -20.49
CA GLU A 660 -6.50 21.04 -19.25
C GLU A 660 -5.21 21.81 -19.53
N MET A 661 -4.22 21.18 -20.16
CA MET A 661 -2.94 21.84 -20.50
C MET A 661 -3.12 23.09 -21.35
N MET A 662 -3.99 23.07 -22.36
CA MET A 662 -4.26 24.22 -23.23
C MET A 662 -4.82 25.39 -22.45
N VAL A 663 -5.84 25.16 -21.61
CA VAL A 663 -6.48 26.20 -20.80
C VAL A 663 -5.49 26.76 -19.77
N THR A 664 -4.82 25.90 -19.00
CA THR A 664 -3.88 26.35 -17.95
C THR A 664 -2.70 27.12 -18.54
N LEU A 665 -2.09 26.60 -19.62
CA LEU A 665 -0.95 27.25 -20.24
C LEU A 665 -1.35 28.58 -20.91
N ALA A 666 -2.52 28.65 -21.55
CA ALA A 666 -3.02 29.90 -22.10
C ALA A 666 -3.23 30.96 -21.01
N HIS A 667 -3.83 30.59 -19.87
CA HIS A 667 -3.98 31.48 -18.71
C HIS A 667 -2.63 31.97 -18.16
N ILE A 668 -1.67 31.07 -17.97
CA ILE A 668 -0.33 31.42 -17.45
C ILE A 668 0.42 32.32 -18.42
N LEU A 669 0.50 31.94 -19.70
CA LEU A 669 1.29 32.66 -20.71
C LEU A 669 0.66 33.99 -21.11
N ARG A 670 -0.66 34.14 -20.99
CA ARG A 670 -1.34 35.43 -21.19
C ARG A 670 -0.92 36.45 -20.13
N ARG A 671 -0.76 36.02 -18.89
CA ARG A 671 -0.50 36.89 -17.73
C ARG A 671 0.98 37.07 -17.41
N TYR A 672 1.80 36.06 -17.70
CA TYR A 672 3.19 36.01 -17.30
C TYR A 672 4.12 35.68 -18.47
N ARG A 673 5.27 36.35 -18.50
CA ARG A 673 6.47 35.85 -19.15
C ARG A 673 7.16 34.89 -18.19
N VAL A 674 7.36 33.66 -18.62
CA VAL A 674 7.95 32.59 -17.83
C VAL A 674 9.43 32.47 -18.21
N ILE A 675 10.32 32.44 -17.22
CA ILE A 675 11.76 32.30 -17.45
C ILE A 675 12.26 31.11 -16.65
N SER A 676 12.92 30.18 -17.32
CA SER A 676 13.50 29.01 -16.65
C SER A 676 14.89 29.34 -16.11
N MET A 677 15.13 28.97 -14.85
CA MET A 677 16.32 29.41 -14.10
C MET A 677 17.41 28.35 -13.99
N LEU A 678 17.14 27.11 -14.41
CA LEU A 678 18.14 26.04 -14.51
C LEU A 678 18.24 25.54 -15.95
N PRO A 679 19.45 25.31 -16.48
CA PRO A 679 19.62 24.67 -17.78
C PRO A 679 18.94 23.29 -17.83
N GLU A 680 18.35 22.93 -18.97
CA GLU A 680 17.74 21.60 -19.18
C GLU A 680 18.73 20.44 -18.93
N ALA A 681 20.02 20.66 -19.23
CA ALA A 681 21.08 19.69 -18.96
C ALA A 681 21.29 19.41 -17.46
N GLU A 682 20.98 20.37 -16.59
CA GLU A 682 21.08 20.25 -15.13
C GLU A 682 19.78 19.79 -14.47
N ASN A 683 18.64 20.06 -15.12
CA ASN A 683 17.32 19.67 -14.67
C ASN A 683 16.70 18.55 -15.54
N ARG A 684 17.43 17.45 -15.66
CA ARG A 684 17.05 16.36 -16.58
C ARG A 684 15.74 15.68 -16.17
N PRO A 685 14.92 15.24 -17.15
CA PRO A 685 13.81 14.35 -16.87
C PRO A 685 14.31 12.99 -16.34
N ILE A 686 13.78 12.54 -15.21
CA ILE A 686 14.08 11.27 -14.59
C ILE A 686 12.89 10.32 -14.78
N PRO A 687 13.10 9.17 -15.43
CA PRO A 687 12.19 8.03 -15.41
C PRO A 687 11.62 7.71 -14.02
N GLY A 688 10.30 7.62 -13.97
CA GLY A 688 9.46 7.18 -12.87
C GLY A 688 8.21 6.48 -13.41
N LEU A 689 7.22 6.22 -12.56
CA LEU A 689 5.88 5.86 -13.06
C LEU A 689 5.31 6.95 -13.98
N SER A 690 5.52 8.19 -13.58
CA SER A 690 5.40 9.40 -14.38
C SER A 690 6.78 10.06 -14.46
N LEU A 691 7.13 10.58 -15.63
CA LEU A 691 8.38 11.32 -15.84
C LEU A 691 8.37 12.58 -14.97
N LYS A 692 9.46 12.84 -14.27
CA LYS A 692 9.58 14.00 -13.38
C LYS A 692 10.90 14.74 -13.57
N PRO A 693 10.97 16.04 -13.29
CA PRO A 693 12.23 16.76 -13.31
C PRO A 693 13.15 16.30 -12.15
N SER A 694 14.46 16.37 -12.36
CA SER A 694 15.43 16.00 -11.34
C SER A 694 15.51 16.98 -10.16
N LYS A 695 15.22 18.26 -10.39
CA LYS A 695 15.36 19.35 -9.42
C LYS A 695 14.12 20.27 -9.37
N GLY A 696 12.93 19.74 -9.69
CA GLY A 696 11.70 20.54 -9.80
C GLY A 696 11.68 21.39 -11.08
N PHE A 697 10.82 22.40 -11.16
CA PHE A 697 10.75 23.36 -12.25
C PHE A 697 11.03 24.78 -11.73
N PRO A 698 12.31 25.12 -11.49
CA PRO A 698 12.67 26.45 -11.00
C PRO A 698 12.48 27.49 -12.11
N ILE A 699 11.55 28.40 -11.87
CA ILE A 699 11.18 29.47 -12.80
C ILE A 699 11.13 30.82 -12.09
N ARG A 700 11.19 31.89 -12.89
CA ARG A 700 10.84 33.26 -12.53
C ARG A 700 9.66 33.70 -13.38
N LEU A 701 8.75 34.47 -12.79
CA LEU A 701 7.59 35.03 -13.48
C LEU A 701 7.72 36.55 -13.55
N GLU A 702 7.48 37.10 -14.73
CA GLU A 702 7.38 38.54 -14.96
C GLU A 702 6.02 38.85 -15.57
N ARG A 703 5.41 39.97 -15.21
CA ARG A 703 4.11 40.38 -15.74
C ARG A 703 4.22 40.74 -17.23
N ARG A 704 3.18 40.40 -18.00
CA ARG A 704 2.99 40.86 -19.38
C ARG A 704 2.05 42.04 -19.47
#